data_AF-A0A838XJA2-F1
#
_entry.id   AF-A0A838XJA2-F1
#
_cell.length_a   1.000
_cell.length_b   1.000
_cell.length_c   1.000
_cell.angle_alpha   90.00
_cell.angle_beta   90.00
_cell.angle_gamma   90.00
#
_symmetry.space_group_name_H-M   'P 1'
#
loop_
_entity.id
_entity.type
_entity.pdbx_description
1 polymer ?
#
loop_
_entity_poly.entity_id
_entity_poly.type
_entity_poly.pdbx_seq_one_letter_code
_entity_poly.pdbx_strand_id
1 'polypeptide(L)'
;MLERADRPMHVRVLGVLLAAVLAVAAAPAVRADAAEAGTKVTTGTISWGLKTSFRNYITGPIARGEVTTGAPATAAPDGFTFPAATGTWGDASDVAAQGSVRFEGHDGVLDLTISRPRLVTSGDSARLEVDAVVNGDSRSGIAIADVDLAGRVTSSGAKVTVAAAPAVLTQAGAALFSYEGSPMYEAGTELDPVSAQLTLATVVEPTDPEPTEPGPTEPTEPAPTTPPANDAKVTGGSLAWGLKQSFRNYLKMDFVAGAAEALAPATDDGTRTTFTSASGTWSSKVVDVRTSGGVRFTGHHGVLDFTVRNLRLVVDGQRSELRADVRDSEGNDLRNLAFATVDLRGRAKVARNAVTIAGAPVTLTRAGEAMFDYSGSPMYGAGTALDPLNGTITVKGATAPPKTAPVAQPGKATQSKGDRSRGGRAGELTWGVKASFRSYITGPIAKGSVSVSGGASSTGSGYRFGQSSTTATPPSAQGSTSYRGAVKFHGHHGTLDLTISQPSVRVTSGTSATLSASLTGRGRVDLATLDLAAAQRSTESGWVRYAGAPARLTAAGAGMFSYQGRAFYAPGSLLDPVTFSVGSVSSGGAANAVVAATTSDDWTPPASPPATTGLTLEQDEVRAGDQVTASGSGFLPGETGIKVVLYSAPIVLAENVTADAAGRATWKGTIPATLEPGKHTLTFQGSVDRGIVIDVAEAERIVGCELSDARLDWGFKESFRAYVSGSIANGDWTTQGDASYETPEFTWSKGEGVLDETTRAGELEFGGTVVFTGHDGALDTTIANPAVTMTDAKSATLSVDYTGGTMDAAMAGKDDRRTIAAVPFADLDLGAGAVSENGQTVTISGIPATLTSAGSAAFPNYETGAALDPVTLTYTVAKDCATVAAQPAAGTDDAAAVAIAPLAPTASRDWLVWIGATVLLMLAAIAGTVLVMRRRTPGVDA
;
A
#
# COMPACT_ATOMS: atom_id res chain seq x y z
N MET A 1 44.06 -19.61 25.48
CA MET A 1 45.03 -18.99 26.42
C MET A 1 45.12 -17.52 26.04
N LEU A 2 44.38 -16.69 26.77
CA LEU A 2 44.87 -15.74 27.80
C LEU A 2 45.27 -14.40 27.14
N GLU A 3 44.43 -13.37 27.09
CA GLU A 3 43.84 -12.50 28.13
C GLU A 3 44.57 -11.14 28.25
N ARG A 4 43.73 -10.10 28.31
CA ARG A 4 43.79 -8.91 29.18
C ARG A 4 44.66 -7.69 28.82
N ALA A 5 43.91 -6.64 28.46
CA ALA A 5 43.50 -5.52 29.35
C ALA A 5 44.37 -4.27 29.49
N ASP A 6 43.70 -3.15 29.17
CA ASP A 6 43.52 -1.90 29.94
C ASP A 6 44.71 -1.04 30.39
N ARG A 7 44.71 0.19 29.83
CA ARG A 7 44.67 1.56 30.46
C ARG A 7 45.18 1.70 31.92
N PRO A 8 45.68 2.87 32.43
CA PRO A 8 45.10 4.22 32.17
C PRO A 8 45.98 5.49 32.49
N MET A 9 45.34 6.67 32.46
CA MET A 9 45.37 7.77 33.48
C MET A 9 46.21 9.08 33.35
N HIS A 10 45.44 10.18 33.55
CA HIS A 10 45.71 11.46 34.25
C HIS A 10 46.46 12.59 33.50
N VAL A 11 45.89 13.76 33.15
CA VAL A 11 45.11 14.83 33.86
C VAL A 11 45.92 15.66 34.88
N ARG A 12 46.13 16.95 34.58
CA ARG A 12 46.04 18.19 35.42
C ARG A 12 46.93 19.32 34.83
N VAL A 13 46.76 20.63 35.03
CA VAL A 13 45.67 21.63 35.17
C VAL A 13 46.37 22.97 35.52
N LEU A 14 45.99 24.07 34.83
CA LEU A 14 46.03 25.52 35.17
C LEU A 14 47.32 26.30 35.55
N GLY A 15 47.41 27.58 35.08
CA GLY A 15 48.05 28.65 35.87
C GLY A 15 48.70 29.90 35.19
N VAL A 16 47.94 30.68 34.41
CA VAL A 16 47.91 32.17 34.19
C VAL A 16 49.05 33.12 34.73
N LEU A 17 49.64 33.99 33.87
CA LEU A 17 49.71 35.51 33.88
C LEU A 17 50.93 36.18 33.15
N LEU A 18 50.60 36.97 32.10
CA LEU A 18 51.02 38.33 31.64
C LEU A 18 52.43 38.78 31.12
N ALA A 19 52.34 39.40 29.93
CA ALA A 19 52.90 40.69 29.42
C ALA A 19 54.32 40.81 28.81
N ALA A 20 54.37 41.16 27.51
CA ALA A 20 55.06 42.36 27.00
C ALA A 20 54.59 42.73 25.56
N VAL A 21 54.50 44.03 25.33
CA VAL A 21 53.96 44.78 24.18
C VAL A 21 54.98 44.93 23.05
N LEU A 22 54.55 45.00 21.79
CA LEU A 22 55.14 45.90 20.79
C LEU A 22 54.11 46.31 19.72
N ALA A 23 54.00 47.61 19.48
CA ALA A 23 53.02 48.26 18.62
C ALA A 23 53.51 48.44 17.17
N VAL A 24 52.53 48.43 16.26
CA VAL A 24 52.63 48.63 14.81
C VAL A 24 52.46 50.11 14.47
N ALA A 25 53.20 50.62 13.48
CA ALA A 25 52.88 51.86 12.77
C ALA A 25 53.08 51.64 11.26
N ALA A 26 52.04 51.99 10.50
CA ALA A 26 51.90 51.80 9.06
C ALA A 26 52.15 53.10 8.27
N ALA A 27 52.65 52.96 7.04
CA ALA A 27 52.41 53.88 5.93
C ALA A 27 52.55 53.10 4.59
N PRO A 28 51.83 53.49 3.52
CA PRO A 28 51.26 52.56 2.56
C PRO A 28 52.11 52.38 1.30
N ALA A 29 52.28 51.13 0.88
CA ALA A 29 52.73 50.80 -0.47
C ALA A 29 51.51 50.34 -1.28
N VAL A 30 51.23 51.09 -2.34
CA VAL A 30 50.20 50.86 -3.35
C VAL A 30 50.38 49.45 -3.93
N ARG A 31 49.57 48.49 -3.46
CA ARG A 31 49.12 47.38 -4.29
C ARG A 31 47.88 47.87 -4.99
N ALA A 32 47.90 47.83 -6.32
CA ALA A 32 46.68 47.89 -7.09
C ALA A 32 45.82 46.70 -6.62
N ASP A 33 44.76 47.00 -5.86
CA ASP A 33 43.64 46.07 -5.70
C ASP A 33 43.16 45.72 -7.10
N ALA A 34 43.39 44.47 -7.50
CA ALA A 34 42.62 43.89 -8.58
C ALA A 34 41.17 43.90 -8.08
N ALA A 35 40.37 44.83 -8.62
CA ALA A 35 38.95 44.92 -8.35
C ALA A 35 38.34 43.51 -8.32
N GLU A 36 37.74 43.13 -7.19
CA GLU A 36 36.91 41.93 -7.10
C GLU A 36 35.93 41.94 -8.29
N ALA A 37 36.15 41.04 -9.25
CA ALA A 37 35.23 40.88 -10.38
C ALA A 37 33.86 40.50 -9.80
N GLY A 38 32.84 41.26 -10.15
CA GLY A 38 31.59 41.28 -9.40
C GLY A 38 30.88 39.91 -9.31
N THR A 39 30.08 39.75 -8.27
CA THR A 39 29.35 38.53 -7.97
C THR A 39 28.15 38.27 -8.88
N LYS A 40 27.90 39.09 -9.92
CA LYS A 40 26.72 38.99 -10.79
C LYS A 40 27.06 38.36 -12.14
N VAL A 41 26.41 37.25 -12.46
CA VAL A 41 26.44 36.62 -13.79
C VAL A 41 25.50 37.37 -14.72
N THR A 42 26.05 37.92 -15.81
CA THR A 42 25.28 38.67 -16.80
C THR A 42 24.89 37.82 -18.00
N THR A 43 25.75 36.89 -18.40
CA THR A 43 25.50 35.92 -19.46
C THR A 43 26.31 34.65 -19.20
N GLY A 44 25.85 33.53 -19.77
CA GLY A 44 26.58 32.27 -19.71
C GLY A 44 25.80 31.09 -20.25
N THR A 45 26.39 29.92 -20.17
CA THR A 45 25.81 28.63 -20.59
C THR A 45 26.03 27.57 -19.51
N ILE A 46 25.05 26.68 -19.33
CA ILE A 46 25.21 25.40 -18.66
C ILE A 46 25.09 24.30 -19.71
N SER A 47 26.04 23.36 -19.76
CA SER A 47 26.02 22.21 -20.67
C SER A 47 25.95 20.93 -19.86
N TRP A 48 25.00 20.06 -20.22
CA TRP A 48 24.72 18.82 -19.50
C TRP A 48 23.93 17.83 -20.35
N GLY A 49 24.25 16.54 -20.25
CA GLY A 49 23.63 15.47 -21.04
C GLY A 49 22.57 14.64 -20.33
N LEU A 50 22.33 14.86 -19.04
CA LEU A 50 21.57 13.95 -18.16
C LEU A 50 22.32 12.62 -17.94
N LYS A 51 22.21 11.68 -18.88
CA LYS A 51 22.95 10.40 -18.87
C LYS A 51 23.02 9.80 -20.27
N THR A 52 24.22 9.47 -20.73
CA THR A 52 24.43 8.93 -22.09
C THR A 52 23.69 7.62 -22.34
N SER A 53 23.72 6.67 -21.40
CA SER A 53 22.99 5.40 -21.55
C SER A 53 21.46 5.59 -21.60
N PHE A 54 20.94 6.60 -20.90
CA PHE A 54 19.51 6.92 -20.94
C PHE A 54 19.10 7.49 -22.30
N ARG A 55 19.89 8.41 -22.87
CA ARG A 55 19.65 8.92 -24.23
C ARG A 55 19.67 7.79 -25.27
N ASN A 56 20.66 6.89 -25.18
CA ASN A 56 20.78 5.74 -26.07
C ASN A 56 19.60 4.76 -25.94
N TYR A 57 19.11 4.56 -24.73
CA TYR A 57 17.92 3.74 -24.48
C TYR A 57 16.68 4.35 -25.14
N ILE A 58 16.47 5.66 -24.97
CA ILE A 58 15.34 6.39 -25.58
C ILE A 58 15.36 6.26 -27.10
N THR A 59 16.49 6.57 -27.74
CA THR A 59 16.59 6.51 -29.21
C THR A 59 16.84 5.09 -29.76
N GLY A 60 16.93 4.09 -28.88
CA GLY A 60 17.24 2.70 -29.22
C GLY A 60 16.00 1.88 -29.61
N PRO A 61 16.19 0.62 -30.06
CA PRO A 61 15.11 -0.23 -30.57
C PRO A 61 14.10 -0.68 -29.49
N ILE A 62 14.45 -0.54 -28.21
CA ILE A 62 13.64 -0.92 -27.05
C ILE A 62 12.56 0.15 -26.80
N ALA A 63 12.96 1.41 -26.60
CA ALA A 63 12.02 2.49 -26.30
C ALA A 63 11.44 3.15 -27.56
N ARG A 64 12.12 3.05 -28.71
CA ARG A 64 11.69 3.63 -30.00
C ARG A 64 11.24 5.09 -29.90
N GLY A 65 11.95 5.85 -29.08
CA GLY A 65 11.60 7.19 -28.65
C GLY A 65 12.36 8.31 -29.35
N GLU A 66 12.11 9.54 -28.93
CA GLU A 66 12.74 10.76 -29.44
C GLU A 66 13.24 11.66 -28.30
N VAL A 67 14.31 12.41 -28.58
CA VAL A 67 14.81 13.48 -27.71
C VAL A 67 14.72 14.82 -28.44
N THR A 68 13.93 15.74 -27.91
CA THR A 68 13.66 17.05 -28.54
C THR A 68 14.07 18.21 -27.63
N THR A 69 14.67 19.25 -28.20
CA THR A 69 15.07 20.47 -27.47
C THR A 69 14.03 21.58 -27.61
N GLY A 70 13.67 22.21 -26.50
CA GLY A 70 12.87 23.43 -26.48
C GLY A 70 13.76 24.67 -26.33
N ALA A 71 13.50 25.68 -27.17
CA ALA A 71 14.29 26.90 -27.21
C ALA A 71 14.33 27.62 -25.84
N PRO A 72 15.47 28.24 -25.47
CA PRO A 72 16.70 28.40 -26.26
C PRO A 72 17.72 27.26 -26.13
N ALA A 73 17.37 26.09 -25.57
CA ALA A 73 18.31 24.96 -25.51
C ALA A 73 18.64 24.42 -26.90
N THR A 74 19.87 23.90 -27.07
CA THR A 74 20.35 23.32 -28.33
C THR A 74 21.05 21.99 -28.08
N ALA A 75 20.97 21.08 -29.05
CA ALA A 75 21.67 19.80 -28.99
C ALA A 75 23.18 19.98 -29.22
N ALA A 76 23.99 19.18 -28.52
CA ALA A 76 25.44 19.11 -28.64
C ALA A 76 25.88 17.64 -28.70
N PRO A 77 27.12 17.32 -29.16
CA PRO A 77 27.58 15.94 -29.29
C PRO A 77 27.46 15.11 -27.99
N ASP A 78 27.74 15.74 -26.85
CA ASP A 78 27.77 15.08 -25.54
C ASP A 78 26.55 15.42 -24.66
N GLY A 79 25.48 15.98 -25.24
CA GLY A 79 24.27 16.36 -24.49
C GLY A 79 23.59 17.61 -25.01
N PHE A 80 23.34 18.57 -24.11
CA PHE A 80 22.58 19.79 -24.43
C PHE A 80 23.28 21.04 -23.87
N THR A 81 23.14 22.15 -24.58
CA THR A 81 23.59 23.47 -24.13
C THR A 81 22.39 24.36 -23.82
N PHE A 82 22.33 24.83 -22.57
CA PHE A 82 21.32 25.74 -22.03
C PHE A 82 21.92 27.15 -21.91
N PRO A 83 21.54 28.11 -22.78
CA PRO A 83 22.10 29.45 -22.77
C PRO A 83 21.36 30.38 -21.79
N ALA A 84 21.75 31.66 -21.81
CA ALA A 84 21.16 32.73 -21.00
C ALA A 84 21.26 32.49 -19.49
N ALA A 85 22.38 31.91 -19.05
CA ALA A 85 22.67 31.75 -17.63
C ALA A 85 22.83 33.13 -16.96
N THR A 86 22.05 33.38 -15.91
CA THR A 86 22.07 34.62 -15.11
C THR A 86 21.98 34.28 -13.62
N GLY A 87 22.43 35.19 -12.75
CA GLY A 87 22.37 34.99 -11.31
C GLY A 87 23.61 35.51 -10.60
N THR A 88 24.07 34.82 -9.56
CA THR A 88 25.25 35.21 -8.77
C THR A 88 26.32 34.13 -8.73
N TRP A 89 27.59 34.53 -8.71
CA TRP A 89 28.76 33.67 -8.59
C TRP A 89 29.69 34.13 -7.46
N GLY A 90 30.03 33.24 -6.54
CA GLY A 90 30.81 33.47 -5.32
C GLY A 90 30.67 32.31 -4.31
N ASP A 91 30.85 32.59 -3.02
CA ASP A 91 30.77 31.56 -1.95
C ASP A 91 29.39 30.89 -1.85
N ALA A 92 28.34 31.61 -2.24
CA ALA A 92 26.98 31.11 -2.43
C ALA A 92 26.50 31.52 -3.84
N SER A 93 26.77 30.66 -4.82
CA SER A 93 26.37 30.92 -6.21
C SER A 93 24.97 30.36 -6.49
N ASP A 94 24.27 31.05 -7.37
CA ASP A 94 22.94 30.69 -7.84
C ASP A 94 22.84 31.14 -9.29
N VAL A 95 22.99 30.20 -10.22
CA VAL A 95 23.07 30.49 -11.65
C VAL A 95 22.04 29.66 -12.41
N ALA A 96 21.04 30.31 -13.00
CA ALA A 96 19.96 29.66 -13.75
C ALA A 96 20.08 29.92 -15.25
N ALA A 97 20.06 28.85 -16.05
CA ALA A 97 20.00 28.90 -17.52
C ALA A 97 18.57 28.67 -18.05
N GLN A 98 18.37 28.84 -19.35
CA GLN A 98 17.07 28.73 -20.01
C GLN A 98 17.03 27.61 -21.04
N GLY A 99 15.80 27.18 -21.39
CA GLY A 99 15.53 26.13 -22.36
C GLY A 99 15.06 24.84 -21.71
N SER A 100 14.69 23.87 -22.55
CA SER A 100 14.20 22.57 -22.11
C SER A 100 14.66 21.43 -23.03
N VAL A 101 14.58 20.21 -22.52
CA VAL A 101 14.80 18.98 -23.27
C VAL A 101 13.71 18.00 -22.87
N ARG A 102 13.02 17.41 -23.85
CA ARG A 102 12.00 16.38 -23.67
C ARG A 102 12.53 15.04 -24.18
N PHE A 103 12.35 14.00 -23.36
CA PHE A 103 12.66 12.61 -23.63
C PHE A 103 11.35 11.84 -23.68
N GLU A 104 11.02 11.27 -24.84
CA GLU A 104 9.79 10.50 -25.05
C GLU A 104 10.15 9.08 -25.49
N GLY A 105 9.51 8.04 -24.94
CA GLY A 105 9.74 6.63 -25.31
C GLY A 105 8.57 5.72 -24.95
N HIS A 106 8.57 4.49 -25.48
CA HIS A 106 7.49 3.50 -25.33
C HIS A 106 6.13 4.05 -25.76
N ASP A 107 6.05 4.62 -26.97
CA ASP A 107 4.81 5.20 -27.52
C ASP A 107 4.14 6.23 -26.59
N GLY A 108 4.95 7.02 -25.87
CA GLY A 108 4.50 8.11 -24.98
C GLY A 108 4.27 7.71 -23.53
N VAL A 109 4.50 6.45 -23.15
CA VAL A 109 4.41 5.98 -21.75
C VAL A 109 5.50 6.60 -20.87
N LEU A 110 6.69 6.83 -21.44
CA LEU A 110 7.76 7.60 -20.82
C LEU A 110 7.78 8.98 -21.48
N ASP A 111 7.43 10.03 -20.73
CA ASP A 111 7.54 11.43 -21.16
C ASP A 111 8.15 12.28 -20.04
N LEU A 112 9.42 12.65 -20.19
CA LEU A 112 10.17 13.48 -19.26
C LEU A 112 10.65 14.74 -19.95
N THR A 113 10.21 15.91 -19.49
CA THR A 113 10.81 17.20 -19.87
C THR A 113 11.60 17.76 -18.71
N ILE A 114 12.86 18.14 -18.92
CA ILE A 114 13.66 18.93 -17.98
C ILE A 114 13.84 20.36 -18.53
N SER A 115 13.85 21.35 -17.66
CA SER A 115 13.97 22.76 -18.03
C SER A 115 14.62 23.59 -16.93
N ARG A 116 15.08 24.79 -17.29
CA ARG A 116 15.68 25.78 -16.39
C ARG A 116 16.79 25.23 -15.46
N PRO A 117 17.83 24.55 -16.00
CA PRO A 117 18.90 24.04 -15.14
C PRO A 117 19.56 25.18 -14.36
N ARG A 118 19.73 24.97 -13.05
CA ARG A 118 20.19 25.97 -12.10
C ARG A 118 21.27 25.36 -11.20
N LEU A 119 22.44 25.98 -11.16
CA LEU A 119 23.55 25.53 -10.32
C LEU A 119 23.56 26.35 -9.02
N VAL A 120 23.35 25.68 -7.90
CA VAL A 120 23.37 26.27 -6.55
C VAL A 120 24.60 25.76 -5.81
N THR A 121 25.58 26.63 -5.54
CA THR A 121 26.87 26.21 -4.96
C THR A 121 26.94 26.41 -3.45
N SER A 122 27.74 25.56 -2.80
CA SER A 122 28.14 25.66 -1.40
C SER A 122 29.59 25.18 -1.29
N GLY A 123 30.54 26.11 -1.30
CA GLY A 123 31.98 25.80 -1.36
C GLY A 123 32.35 25.03 -2.63
N ASP A 124 33.11 23.94 -2.49
CA ASP A 124 33.55 23.07 -3.59
C ASP A 124 32.47 22.08 -4.08
N SER A 125 31.21 22.26 -3.66
CA SER A 125 30.07 21.42 -4.06
C SER A 125 28.94 22.26 -4.63
N ALA A 126 28.10 21.65 -5.46
CA ALA A 126 26.89 22.30 -5.96
C ALA A 126 25.74 21.31 -6.13
N ARG A 127 24.52 21.84 -6.14
CA ARG A 127 23.33 21.12 -6.61
C ARG A 127 22.94 21.64 -7.98
N LEU A 128 22.69 20.72 -8.91
CA LEU A 128 21.99 21.02 -10.14
C LEU A 128 20.49 20.87 -9.89
N GLU A 129 19.76 21.97 -9.93
CA GLU A 129 18.31 22.02 -9.86
C GLU A 129 17.70 22.12 -11.26
N VAL A 130 16.56 21.47 -11.49
CA VAL A 130 15.77 21.58 -12.72
C VAL A 130 14.29 21.70 -12.41
N ASP A 131 13.55 22.33 -13.31
CA ASP A 131 12.10 22.13 -13.41
C ASP A 131 11.84 20.92 -14.31
N ALA A 132 11.00 20.00 -13.86
CA ALA A 132 10.70 18.76 -14.57
C ALA A 132 9.19 18.60 -14.81
N VAL A 133 8.82 18.07 -15.98
CA VAL A 133 7.47 17.57 -16.27
C VAL A 133 7.60 16.07 -16.52
N VAL A 134 6.94 15.25 -15.72
CA VAL A 134 6.95 13.77 -15.86
C VAL A 134 5.53 13.33 -16.16
N ASN A 135 5.27 12.79 -17.34
CA ASN A 135 3.94 12.33 -17.78
C ASN A 135 2.83 13.39 -17.55
N GLY A 136 3.17 14.68 -17.76
CA GLY A 136 2.29 15.82 -17.54
C GLY A 136 2.34 16.46 -16.14
N ASP A 137 2.96 15.80 -15.15
CA ASP A 137 3.09 16.34 -13.79
C ASP A 137 4.30 17.28 -13.68
N SER A 138 4.05 18.57 -13.40
CA SER A 138 5.09 19.58 -13.26
C SER A 138 5.65 19.66 -11.83
N ARG A 139 6.97 19.68 -11.72
CA ARG A 139 7.76 19.84 -10.49
C ARG A 139 8.81 20.94 -10.73
N SER A 140 9.05 21.81 -9.76
CA SER A 140 10.03 22.90 -9.91
C SER A 140 11.12 22.84 -8.87
N GLY A 141 12.33 23.31 -9.23
CA GLY A 141 13.48 23.36 -8.32
C GLY A 141 13.93 22.01 -7.78
N ILE A 142 13.80 20.93 -8.57
CA ILE A 142 14.25 19.60 -8.17
C ILE A 142 15.77 19.55 -8.25
N ALA A 143 16.44 19.43 -7.12
CA ALA A 143 17.87 19.13 -7.06
C ALA A 143 18.12 17.74 -7.66
N ILE A 144 18.31 17.66 -8.98
CA ILE A 144 18.43 16.42 -9.72
C ILE A 144 19.80 15.76 -9.54
N ALA A 145 20.85 16.56 -9.37
CA ALA A 145 22.21 16.03 -9.17
C ALA A 145 22.99 16.81 -8.09
N ASP A 146 23.81 16.10 -7.33
CA ASP A 146 24.93 16.68 -6.58
C ASP A 146 26.15 16.72 -7.50
N VAL A 147 26.83 17.86 -7.55
CA VAL A 147 27.91 18.20 -8.48
C VAL A 147 29.17 18.54 -7.71
N ASP A 148 30.27 17.85 -8.04
CA ASP A 148 31.59 18.09 -7.43
C ASP A 148 32.36 19.15 -8.23
N LEU A 149 32.59 20.31 -7.60
CA LEU A 149 33.31 21.43 -8.19
C LEU A 149 34.80 21.44 -7.83
N ALA A 150 35.26 20.53 -6.96
CA ALA A 150 36.63 20.51 -6.46
C ALA A 150 37.63 20.41 -7.61
N GLY A 151 38.47 21.45 -7.77
CA GLY A 151 39.46 21.53 -8.85
C GLY A 151 38.86 21.67 -10.26
N ARG A 152 37.56 21.92 -10.41
CA ARG A 152 36.86 22.04 -11.70
C ARG A 152 36.54 23.47 -12.10
N VAL A 153 36.77 24.44 -11.23
CA VAL A 153 36.47 25.86 -11.45
C VAL A 153 37.75 26.61 -11.80
N THR A 154 37.73 27.36 -12.91
CA THR A 154 38.80 28.30 -13.29
C THR A 154 38.22 29.68 -13.55
N SER A 155 38.93 30.71 -13.09
CA SER A 155 38.54 32.11 -13.26
C SER A 155 39.63 32.87 -14.01
N SER A 156 39.26 33.59 -15.05
CA SER A 156 40.15 34.42 -15.86
C SER A 156 39.48 35.77 -16.16
N GLY A 157 39.83 36.80 -15.39
CA GLY A 157 39.17 38.10 -15.45
C GLY A 157 37.69 37.99 -15.09
N ALA A 158 36.82 38.51 -15.95
CA ALA A 158 35.37 38.41 -15.79
C ALA A 158 34.77 37.05 -16.20
N LYS A 159 35.59 36.07 -16.61
CA LYS A 159 35.10 34.76 -17.07
C LYS A 159 35.32 33.68 -16.02
N VAL A 160 34.30 32.85 -15.81
CA VAL A 160 34.37 31.64 -15.00
C VAL A 160 34.06 30.43 -15.87
N THR A 161 34.83 29.38 -15.73
CA THR A 161 34.62 28.09 -16.39
C THR A 161 34.54 26.96 -15.38
N VAL A 162 33.46 26.18 -15.43
CA VAL A 162 33.31 24.89 -14.75
C VAL A 162 33.54 23.80 -15.81
N ALA A 163 34.59 22.99 -15.62
CA ALA A 163 35.00 21.99 -16.60
C ALA A 163 34.64 20.56 -16.16
N ALA A 164 33.63 19.99 -16.83
CA ALA A 164 33.23 18.59 -16.73
C ALA A 164 33.07 18.08 -15.29
N ALA A 165 32.44 18.88 -14.42
CA ALA A 165 32.23 18.56 -13.02
C ALA A 165 31.44 17.25 -12.85
N PRO A 166 31.96 16.25 -12.12
CA PRO A 166 31.25 15.00 -11.89
C PRO A 166 29.90 15.27 -11.23
N ALA A 167 28.89 14.54 -11.67
CA ALA A 167 27.53 14.67 -11.16
C ALA A 167 26.99 13.30 -10.78
N VAL A 168 26.37 13.22 -9.61
CA VAL A 168 25.68 12.02 -9.14
C VAL A 168 24.22 12.33 -8.86
N LEU A 169 23.34 11.41 -9.23
CA LEU A 169 21.91 11.55 -9.09
C LEU A 169 21.53 11.66 -7.60
N THR A 170 20.76 12.68 -7.23
CA THR A 170 20.24 12.76 -5.85
C THR A 170 19.04 11.83 -5.67
N GLN A 171 18.58 11.67 -4.43
CA GLN A 171 17.30 11.00 -4.15
C GLN A 171 16.10 11.70 -4.82
N ALA A 172 16.12 13.03 -4.93
CA ALA A 172 15.05 13.78 -5.60
C ALA A 172 15.14 13.64 -7.13
N GLY A 173 16.34 13.52 -7.67
CA GLY A 173 16.58 13.21 -9.08
C GLY A 173 16.15 11.78 -9.43
N ALA A 174 16.48 10.79 -8.61
CA ALA A 174 16.07 9.39 -8.80
C ALA A 174 14.55 9.23 -8.92
N ALA A 175 13.79 10.02 -8.16
CA ALA A 175 12.32 10.05 -8.20
C ALA A 175 11.72 10.60 -9.51
N LEU A 176 12.52 11.21 -10.39
CA LEU A 176 12.10 11.61 -11.73
C LEU A 176 12.18 10.46 -12.74
N PHE A 177 12.93 9.41 -12.41
CA PHE A 177 13.09 8.20 -13.22
C PHE A 177 12.33 7.01 -12.65
N SER A 178 11.31 7.25 -11.82
CA SER A 178 10.55 6.18 -11.19
C SER A 178 9.50 5.59 -12.12
N TYR A 179 9.43 4.26 -12.15
CA TYR A 179 8.36 3.48 -12.77
C TYR A 179 7.75 2.58 -11.69
N GLU A 180 6.43 2.58 -11.56
CA GLU A 180 5.70 1.81 -10.52
C GLU A 180 6.24 2.04 -9.09
N GLY A 181 6.65 3.28 -8.79
CA GLY A 181 7.16 3.66 -7.48
C GLY A 181 8.60 3.24 -7.19
N SER A 182 9.27 2.55 -8.13
CA SER A 182 10.68 2.17 -8.02
C SER A 182 11.55 3.04 -8.93
N PRO A 183 12.64 3.65 -8.44
CA PRO A 183 13.53 4.44 -9.28
C PRO A 183 14.31 3.53 -10.25
N MET A 184 14.30 3.82 -11.55
CA MET A 184 15.15 3.11 -12.52
C MET A 184 16.64 3.32 -12.26
N TYR A 185 16.99 4.47 -11.67
CA TYR A 185 18.35 4.81 -11.27
C TYR A 185 18.36 5.20 -9.81
N GLU A 186 19.20 4.53 -9.02
CA GLU A 186 19.33 4.81 -7.60
C GLU A 186 20.05 6.14 -7.34
N ALA A 187 19.80 6.73 -6.17
CA ALA A 187 20.59 7.87 -5.70
C ALA A 187 22.08 7.47 -5.62
N GLY A 188 22.97 8.36 -6.06
CA GLY A 188 24.40 8.08 -6.23
C GLY A 188 24.77 7.54 -7.61
N THR A 189 23.80 7.25 -8.49
CA THR A 189 24.08 6.87 -9.88
C THR A 189 24.85 7.99 -10.59
N GLU A 190 25.96 7.64 -11.25
CA GLU A 190 26.73 8.59 -12.06
C GLU A 190 25.91 9.12 -13.25
N LEU A 191 25.89 10.44 -13.38
CA LEU A 191 25.30 11.19 -14.48
C LEU A 191 26.39 11.76 -15.38
N ASP A 192 25.98 12.27 -16.54
CA ASP A 192 26.94 12.97 -17.40
C ASP A 192 27.46 14.24 -16.68
N PRO A 193 28.76 14.57 -16.82
CA PRO A 193 29.36 15.69 -16.11
C PRO A 193 28.77 17.04 -16.54
N VAL A 194 28.73 17.98 -15.60
CA VAL A 194 28.19 19.33 -15.79
C VAL A 194 29.32 20.30 -16.16
N SER A 195 29.11 21.10 -17.20
CA SER A 195 30.04 22.19 -17.56
C SER A 195 29.33 23.54 -17.61
N ALA A 196 30.04 24.62 -17.32
CA ALA A 196 29.48 25.97 -17.41
C ALA A 196 30.52 26.99 -17.89
N GLN A 197 30.07 28.00 -18.63
CA GLN A 197 30.86 29.17 -19.00
C GLN A 197 30.07 30.42 -18.63
N LEU A 198 30.59 31.26 -17.74
CA LEU A 198 29.89 32.41 -17.17
C LEU A 198 30.70 33.70 -17.37
N THR A 199 30.00 34.81 -17.59
CA THR A 199 30.58 36.17 -17.64
C THR A 199 30.03 37.02 -16.50
N LEU A 200 30.93 37.54 -15.68
CA LEU A 200 30.67 38.36 -14.51
C LEU A 200 30.71 39.86 -14.83
N ALA A 201 29.95 40.67 -14.11
CA ALA A 201 30.04 42.13 -14.16
C ALA A 201 30.22 42.72 -12.76
N THR A 202 31.09 43.73 -12.64
CA THR A 202 31.33 44.50 -11.42
C THR A 202 30.12 45.37 -11.09
N VAL A 203 29.57 45.22 -9.89
CA VAL A 203 28.52 46.11 -9.37
C VAL A 203 29.20 47.33 -8.77
N VAL A 204 29.16 48.47 -9.45
CA VAL A 204 29.42 49.76 -8.81
C VAL A 204 28.09 50.24 -8.25
N GLU A 205 27.96 50.27 -6.93
CA GLU A 205 26.79 50.81 -6.24
C GLU A 205 26.71 52.33 -6.51
N PRO A 206 25.60 52.87 -7.07
CA PRO A 206 25.47 54.30 -7.26
C PRO A 206 25.20 54.97 -5.91
N THR A 207 26.08 55.88 -5.49
CA THR A 207 25.81 56.80 -4.38
C THR A 207 24.70 57.78 -4.77
N ASP A 208 23.64 57.78 -3.97
CA ASP A 208 22.42 58.58 -4.04
C ASP A 208 22.68 60.10 -4.20
N PRO A 209 22.08 60.81 -5.19
CA PRO A 209 21.91 62.25 -5.11
C PRO A 209 20.52 62.61 -4.55
N GLU A 210 20.56 63.35 -3.45
CA GLU A 210 19.47 64.04 -2.75
C GLU A 210 18.36 64.59 -3.68
N PRO A 211 17.06 64.27 -3.47
CA PRO A 211 15.99 64.85 -4.26
C PRO A 211 15.49 66.18 -3.69
N THR A 212 15.53 67.21 -4.53
CA THR A 212 14.90 68.52 -4.35
C THR A 212 13.36 68.44 -4.54
N GLU A 213 12.62 69.23 -3.75
CA GLU A 213 11.16 69.44 -3.78
C GLU A 213 10.56 69.70 -5.19
N PRO A 214 9.27 69.31 -5.37
CA PRO A 214 8.30 70.22 -5.98
C PRO A 214 7.03 70.40 -5.13
N GLY A 215 6.49 71.62 -5.20
CA GLY A 215 5.37 72.15 -4.41
C GLY A 215 3.95 71.62 -4.72
N PRO A 216 2.91 72.23 -4.12
CA PRO A 216 1.71 71.54 -3.66
C PRO A 216 0.65 71.40 -4.76
N THR A 217 -0.02 70.25 -4.80
CA THR A 217 -1.35 70.11 -5.40
C THR A 217 -2.22 69.28 -4.47
N GLU A 218 -3.32 69.89 -4.05
CA GLU A 218 -4.32 69.42 -3.09
C GLU A 218 -5.10 68.19 -3.60
N PRO A 219 -5.32 67.17 -2.76
CA PRO A 219 -6.50 66.33 -2.87
C PRO A 219 -7.30 66.27 -1.57
N THR A 220 -8.60 66.50 -1.75
CA THR A 220 -9.72 66.40 -0.82
C THR A 220 -9.64 65.27 0.22
N GLU A 221 -9.93 65.65 1.46
CA GLU A 221 -10.09 64.81 2.67
C GLU A 221 -11.18 63.72 2.50
N PRO A 222 -10.91 62.44 2.84
CA PRO A 222 -11.97 61.47 3.08
C PRO A 222 -12.53 61.60 4.50
N ALA A 223 -13.85 61.75 4.55
CA ALA A 223 -14.72 61.77 5.72
C ALA A 223 -14.48 60.59 6.72
N PRO A 224 -14.88 60.73 8.00
CA PRO A 224 -14.40 59.89 9.08
C PRO A 224 -14.88 58.44 8.97
N THR A 225 -13.94 57.49 9.04
CA THR A 225 -14.24 56.06 9.10
C THR A 225 -14.84 55.69 10.46
N THR A 226 -16.14 55.38 10.44
CA THR A 226 -16.87 54.70 11.50
C THR A 226 -16.16 53.38 11.89
N PRO A 227 -16.00 53.06 13.19
CA PRO A 227 -15.33 51.84 13.66
C PRO A 227 -16.07 50.57 13.19
N PRO A 228 -15.37 49.50 12.76
CA PRO A 228 -16.05 48.31 12.25
C PRO A 228 -16.63 47.49 13.42
N ALA A 229 -17.95 47.43 13.48
CA ALA A 229 -18.70 46.57 14.37
C ALA A 229 -19.14 45.27 13.66
N ASN A 230 -18.83 44.15 14.32
CA ASN A 230 -19.42 42.82 14.26
C ASN A 230 -19.21 41.96 13.00
N ASP A 231 -18.82 40.72 13.26
CA ASP A 231 -18.69 39.60 12.33
C ASP A 231 -19.83 39.54 11.29
N ALA A 232 -19.52 39.79 10.02
CA ALA A 232 -20.54 39.79 8.98
C ALA A 232 -21.03 38.36 8.70
N LYS A 233 -22.34 38.16 8.82
CA LYS A 233 -22.99 36.85 8.69
C LYS A 233 -23.12 36.46 7.23
N VAL A 234 -22.69 35.24 6.89
CA VAL A 234 -22.98 34.58 5.61
C VAL A 234 -24.43 34.09 5.63
N THR A 235 -25.19 34.47 4.60
CA THR A 235 -26.63 34.19 4.48
C THR A 235 -26.98 33.31 3.29
N GLY A 236 -26.01 32.97 2.44
CA GLY A 236 -26.21 32.10 1.29
C GLY A 236 -24.95 32.01 0.42
N GLY A 237 -25.06 31.28 -0.69
CA GLY A 237 -23.95 31.08 -1.63
C GLY A 237 -23.56 29.63 -1.82
N SER A 238 -22.46 29.41 -2.54
CA SER A 238 -21.93 28.10 -2.88
C SER A 238 -20.40 28.06 -2.91
N LEU A 239 -19.85 26.87 -2.71
CA LEU A 239 -18.47 26.52 -3.01
C LEU A 239 -18.48 25.46 -4.10
N ALA A 240 -17.71 25.64 -5.16
CA ALA A 240 -17.58 24.73 -6.27
C ALA A 240 -16.15 24.19 -6.34
N TRP A 241 -16.01 22.87 -6.32
CA TRP A 241 -14.71 22.20 -6.23
C TRP A 241 -14.71 20.83 -6.90
N GLY A 242 -13.65 20.56 -7.67
CA GLY A 242 -13.50 19.36 -8.47
C GLY A 242 -12.77 18.21 -7.77
N LEU A 243 -12.36 18.34 -6.51
CA LEU A 243 -11.44 17.40 -5.87
C LEU A 243 -10.08 17.36 -6.61
N LYS A 244 -9.99 16.62 -7.72
CA LYS A 244 -8.85 16.61 -8.65
C LYS A 244 -9.31 16.09 -10.01
N GLN A 245 -8.99 16.82 -11.09
CA GLN A 245 -9.47 16.46 -12.43
C GLN A 245 -8.89 15.12 -12.92
N SER A 246 -7.63 14.81 -12.61
CA SER A 246 -7.03 13.50 -12.93
C SER A 246 -7.76 12.34 -12.25
N PHE A 247 -8.19 12.53 -11.00
CA PHE A 247 -8.98 11.53 -10.27
C PHE A 247 -10.35 11.32 -10.91
N ARG A 248 -11.05 12.39 -11.32
CA ARG A 248 -12.32 12.26 -12.04
C ARG A 248 -12.17 11.63 -13.42
N ASN A 249 -11.03 11.82 -14.09
CA ASN A 249 -10.74 11.15 -15.36
C ASN A 249 -10.42 9.67 -15.16
N TYR A 250 -9.69 9.33 -14.10
CA TYR A 250 -9.43 7.96 -13.69
C TYR A 250 -10.73 7.16 -13.49
N LEU A 251 -11.74 7.74 -12.83
CA LEU A 251 -13.04 7.09 -12.65
C LEU A 251 -13.75 6.76 -13.96
N LYS A 252 -13.44 7.45 -15.07
CA LYS A 252 -14.05 7.23 -16.40
C LYS A 252 -13.38 6.11 -17.20
N MET A 253 -12.28 5.53 -16.73
CA MET A 253 -11.60 4.45 -17.42
C MET A 253 -12.41 3.15 -17.31
N ASP A 254 -12.47 2.38 -18.40
CA ASP A 254 -13.34 1.20 -18.50
C ASP A 254 -13.04 0.14 -17.43
N PHE A 255 -11.77 -0.07 -17.08
CA PHE A 255 -11.35 -1.03 -16.05
C PHE A 255 -11.61 -0.53 -14.61
N VAL A 256 -11.85 0.76 -14.41
CA VAL A 256 -12.19 1.34 -13.11
C VAL A 256 -13.69 1.27 -12.86
N ALA A 257 -14.52 1.31 -13.92
CA ALA A 257 -15.98 1.29 -13.82
C ALA A 257 -16.52 2.25 -12.74
N GLY A 258 -15.95 3.46 -12.68
CA GLY A 258 -16.16 4.42 -11.59
C GLY A 258 -17.21 5.50 -11.88
N ALA A 259 -17.68 6.17 -10.82
CA ALA A 259 -18.63 7.26 -10.92
C ALA A 259 -18.44 8.31 -9.81
N ALA A 260 -18.87 9.53 -10.09
CA ALA A 260 -19.04 10.60 -9.11
C ALA A 260 -20.53 10.94 -9.00
N GLU A 261 -21.12 10.75 -7.83
CA GLU A 261 -22.55 10.98 -7.57
C GLU A 261 -22.73 12.17 -6.63
N ALA A 262 -23.47 13.19 -7.08
CA ALA A 262 -23.81 14.34 -6.25
C ALA A 262 -24.81 13.94 -5.16
N LEU A 263 -24.52 14.29 -3.92
CA LEU A 263 -25.44 14.12 -2.79
C LEU A 263 -26.14 15.46 -2.50
N ALA A 264 -27.46 15.46 -2.61
CA ALA A 264 -28.29 16.65 -2.43
C ALA A 264 -28.00 17.39 -1.11
N PRO A 265 -28.06 18.74 -1.09
CA PRO A 265 -28.42 19.65 -2.18
C PRO A 265 -27.23 20.05 -3.09
N ALA A 266 -26.13 19.31 -3.10
CA ALA A 266 -25.05 19.56 -4.05
C ALA A 266 -25.43 19.09 -5.47
N THR A 267 -24.84 19.73 -6.47
CA THR A 267 -24.92 19.31 -7.88
C THR A 267 -23.53 19.01 -8.40
N ASP A 268 -23.40 18.09 -9.37
CA ASP A 268 -22.13 17.78 -10.02
C ASP A 268 -22.31 17.89 -11.54
N ASP A 269 -21.41 18.62 -12.19
CA ASP A 269 -21.44 18.85 -13.65
C ASP A 269 -20.49 17.92 -14.43
N GLY A 270 -19.92 16.91 -13.76
CA GLY A 270 -18.93 15.99 -14.31
C GLY A 270 -17.48 16.51 -14.23
N THR A 271 -17.29 17.79 -13.89
CA THR A 271 -15.98 18.41 -13.68
C THR A 271 -15.82 18.95 -12.26
N ARG A 272 -16.88 19.47 -11.65
CA ARG A 272 -16.89 20.03 -10.30
C ARG A 272 -18.19 19.72 -9.59
N THR A 273 -18.09 19.52 -8.28
CA THR A 273 -19.23 19.47 -7.38
C THR A 273 -19.47 20.88 -6.83
N THR A 274 -20.70 21.37 -6.94
CA THR A 274 -21.16 22.64 -6.36
C THR A 274 -21.94 22.36 -5.07
N PHE A 275 -21.32 22.68 -3.94
CA PHE A 275 -21.92 22.62 -2.61
C PHE A 275 -22.67 23.92 -2.33
N THR A 276 -23.92 23.82 -1.90
CA THR A 276 -24.83 24.98 -1.81
C THR A 276 -25.20 25.30 -0.35
N SER A 277 -26.14 26.22 -0.16
CA SER A 277 -26.66 26.59 1.17
C SER A 277 -25.58 27.14 2.12
N ALA A 278 -24.69 27.97 1.60
CA ALA A 278 -23.58 28.50 2.38
C ALA A 278 -24.06 29.33 3.59
N SER A 279 -23.45 29.11 4.75
CA SER A 279 -23.74 29.81 6.01
C SER A 279 -22.48 29.97 6.86
N GLY A 280 -22.54 30.85 7.87
CA GLY A 280 -21.44 31.09 8.80
C GLY A 280 -21.03 32.55 8.85
N THR A 281 -19.72 32.82 8.87
CA THR A 281 -19.15 34.15 9.13
C THR A 281 -18.09 34.50 8.11
N TRP A 282 -18.06 35.76 7.67
CA TRP A 282 -17.00 36.30 6.83
C TRP A 282 -16.59 37.69 7.33
N SER A 283 -15.42 37.81 7.93
CA SER A 283 -14.85 39.08 8.39
C SER A 283 -13.35 39.15 8.11
N SER A 284 -12.75 40.31 8.35
CA SER A 284 -11.30 40.51 8.25
C SER A 284 -10.48 39.75 9.29
N LYS A 285 -11.14 39.13 10.28
CA LYS A 285 -10.51 38.31 11.33
C LYS A 285 -10.75 36.82 11.15
N VAL A 286 -11.94 36.44 10.66
CA VAL A 286 -12.32 35.04 10.49
C VAL A 286 -13.22 34.86 9.28
N VAL A 287 -12.92 33.84 8.48
CA VAL A 287 -13.80 33.25 7.47
C VAL A 287 -14.14 31.86 7.96
N ASP A 288 -15.42 31.58 8.11
CA ASP A 288 -15.96 30.28 8.46
C ASP A 288 -17.23 30.07 7.63
N VAL A 289 -17.08 29.47 6.46
CA VAL A 289 -18.18 29.21 5.52
C VAL A 289 -18.44 27.72 5.47
N ARG A 290 -19.63 27.30 5.88
CA ARG A 290 -20.12 25.92 5.79
C ARG A 290 -21.11 25.79 4.65
N THR A 291 -21.07 24.68 3.94
CA THR A 291 -22.03 24.33 2.88
C THR A 291 -22.73 23.02 3.21
N SER A 292 -23.83 22.74 2.51
CA SER A 292 -24.59 21.49 2.63
C SER A 292 -24.45 20.67 1.35
N GLY A 293 -24.65 19.36 1.49
CA GLY A 293 -24.55 18.39 0.40
C GLY A 293 -23.20 17.68 0.38
N GLY A 294 -22.99 16.86 -0.65
CA GLY A 294 -21.79 16.05 -0.76
C GLY A 294 -21.55 15.49 -2.16
N VAL A 295 -20.53 14.67 -2.26
CA VAL A 295 -20.25 13.84 -3.44
C VAL A 295 -19.75 12.47 -2.97
N ARG A 296 -20.22 11.42 -3.60
CA ARG A 296 -19.73 10.04 -3.43
C ARG A 296 -18.95 9.65 -4.67
N PHE A 297 -17.78 9.06 -4.48
CA PHE A 297 -16.96 8.51 -5.55
C PHE A 297 -16.90 6.99 -5.40
N THR A 298 -17.21 6.27 -6.48
CA THR A 298 -17.12 4.81 -6.55
C THR A 298 -16.23 4.37 -7.69
N GLY A 299 -15.61 3.19 -7.59
CA GLY A 299 -14.76 2.57 -8.61
C GLY A 299 -14.27 1.19 -8.18
N HIS A 300 -13.67 0.44 -9.11
CA HIS A 300 -13.17 -0.93 -8.91
C HIS A 300 -14.22 -1.85 -8.29
N HIS A 301 -15.43 -1.87 -8.87
CA HIS A 301 -16.54 -2.70 -8.38
C HIS A 301 -16.87 -2.50 -6.87
N GLY A 302 -16.65 -1.30 -6.33
CA GLY A 302 -16.97 -0.94 -4.96
C GLY A 302 -15.81 -1.01 -3.97
N VAL A 303 -14.61 -1.38 -4.42
CA VAL A 303 -13.39 -1.33 -3.59
C VAL A 303 -12.97 0.12 -3.33
N LEU A 304 -13.11 0.99 -4.34
CA LEU A 304 -13.04 2.43 -4.13
C LEU A 304 -14.47 2.92 -3.88
N ASP A 305 -14.74 3.39 -2.66
CA ASP A 305 -16.03 3.97 -2.28
C ASP A 305 -15.85 4.98 -1.14
N PHE A 306 -15.75 6.27 -1.44
CA PHE A 306 -15.65 7.29 -0.39
C PHE A 306 -16.61 8.44 -0.63
N THR A 307 -16.98 9.11 0.45
CA THR A 307 -17.92 10.23 0.42
C THR A 307 -17.32 11.46 1.08
N VAL A 308 -17.50 12.62 0.46
CA VAL A 308 -17.15 13.93 1.03
C VAL A 308 -18.44 14.73 1.24
N ARG A 309 -18.72 15.16 2.47
CA ARG A 309 -19.92 15.93 2.84
C ARG A 309 -19.57 17.18 3.63
N ASN A 310 -20.49 18.15 3.63
CA ASN A 310 -20.45 19.33 4.51
C ASN A 310 -19.14 20.13 4.37
N LEU A 311 -18.78 20.49 3.13
CA LEU A 311 -17.57 21.23 2.83
C LEU A 311 -17.55 22.58 3.57
N ARG A 312 -16.44 22.88 4.23
CA ARG A 312 -16.26 24.05 5.08
C ARG A 312 -14.92 24.74 4.81
N LEU A 313 -14.98 26.03 4.49
CA LEU A 313 -13.82 26.91 4.34
C LEU A 313 -13.54 27.62 5.68
N VAL A 314 -12.34 27.48 6.21
CA VAL A 314 -11.89 28.11 7.46
C VAL A 314 -10.62 28.92 7.21
N VAL A 315 -10.70 30.24 7.38
CA VAL A 315 -9.54 31.13 7.33
C VAL A 315 -9.51 32.02 8.56
N ASP A 316 -8.42 32.01 9.30
CA ASP A 316 -8.17 32.93 10.40
C ASP A 316 -6.70 33.38 10.36
N GLY A 317 -6.27 34.19 11.33
CA GLY A 317 -4.88 34.64 11.40
C GLY A 317 -3.83 33.54 11.53
N GLN A 318 -4.22 32.27 11.67
CA GLN A 318 -3.36 31.09 11.84
C GLN A 318 -3.66 29.94 10.87
N ARG A 319 -4.84 29.90 10.23
CA ARG A 319 -5.33 28.77 9.43
C ARG A 319 -5.87 29.23 8.09
N SER A 320 -5.71 28.42 7.05
CA SER A 320 -6.39 28.58 5.77
C SER A 320 -6.65 27.19 5.17
N GLU A 321 -7.83 26.64 5.46
CA GLU A 321 -8.13 25.21 5.28
C GLU A 321 -9.52 24.97 4.69
N LEU A 322 -9.62 23.89 3.90
CA LEU A 322 -10.86 23.20 3.59
C LEU A 322 -11.04 22.01 4.53
N ARG A 323 -12.25 21.88 5.05
CA ARG A 323 -12.67 20.79 5.94
C ARG A 323 -13.92 20.11 5.42
N ALA A 324 -14.07 18.82 5.69
CA ALA A 324 -15.27 18.07 5.33
C ALA A 324 -15.48 16.88 6.28
N ASP A 325 -16.70 16.35 6.28
CA ASP A 325 -16.95 15.01 6.81
C ASP A 325 -16.67 14.00 5.70
N VAL A 326 -15.75 13.08 5.96
CA VAL A 326 -15.31 12.07 4.98
C VAL A 326 -15.68 10.69 5.50
N ARG A 327 -16.32 9.87 4.68
CA ARG A 327 -16.33 8.42 4.86
C ARG A 327 -15.36 7.84 3.85
N ASP A 328 -14.27 7.23 4.29
CA ASP A 328 -13.26 6.65 3.39
C ASP A 328 -13.69 5.28 2.83
N SER A 329 -12.88 4.71 1.93
CA SER A 329 -13.13 3.41 1.29
C SER A 329 -12.96 2.20 2.20
N GLU A 330 -12.45 2.42 3.42
CA GLU A 330 -12.39 1.40 4.48
C GLU A 330 -13.62 1.48 5.41
N GLY A 331 -14.51 2.46 5.19
CA GLY A 331 -15.73 2.66 5.96
C GLY A 331 -15.56 3.52 7.21
N ASN A 332 -14.41 4.17 7.42
CA ASN A 332 -14.17 5.03 8.57
C ASN A 332 -14.84 6.40 8.40
N ASP A 333 -15.50 6.89 9.44
CA ASP A 333 -16.11 8.24 9.47
C ASP A 333 -15.16 9.29 10.07
N LEU A 334 -14.51 10.06 9.20
CA LEU A 334 -13.59 11.15 9.52
C LEU A 334 -14.31 12.50 9.53
N ARG A 335 -14.77 12.94 10.71
CA ARG A 335 -15.54 14.20 10.84
C ARG A 335 -14.68 15.45 10.86
N ASN A 336 -15.12 16.50 10.16
CA ASN A 336 -14.46 17.82 10.09
C ASN A 336 -12.94 17.74 9.80
N LEU A 337 -12.57 16.78 8.96
CA LEU A 337 -11.20 16.50 8.52
C LEU A 337 -10.65 17.72 7.78
N ALA A 338 -9.53 18.28 8.26
CA ALA A 338 -8.83 19.37 7.58
C ALA A 338 -8.06 18.85 6.38
N PHE A 339 -8.77 18.44 5.34
CA PHE A 339 -8.18 17.64 4.26
C PHE A 339 -7.35 18.48 3.28
N ALA A 340 -7.54 19.80 3.18
CA ALA A 340 -6.71 20.63 2.31
C ALA A 340 -6.45 22.03 2.88
N THR A 341 -5.37 22.66 2.43
CA THR A 341 -5.12 24.09 2.61
C THR A 341 -5.61 24.84 1.38
N VAL A 342 -5.95 26.12 1.55
CA VAL A 342 -6.45 26.97 0.47
C VAL A 342 -5.75 28.32 0.50
N ASP A 343 -5.35 28.83 -0.66
CA ASP A 343 -4.76 30.16 -0.79
C ASP A 343 -5.76 31.15 -1.39
N LEU A 344 -6.30 32.03 -0.55
CA LEU A 344 -7.24 33.07 -0.99
C LEU A 344 -6.56 34.37 -1.46
N ARG A 345 -5.22 34.49 -1.38
CA ARG A 345 -4.50 35.75 -1.66
C ARG A 345 -4.67 36.16 -3.11
N GLY A 346 -5.30 37.31 -3.33
CA GLY A 346 -5.63 37.81 -4.67
C GLY A 346 -6.72 37.00 -5.40
N ARG A 347 -7.33 36.01 -4.74
CA ARG A 347 -8.34 35.10 -5.32
C ARG A 347 -9.75 35.37 -4.82
N ALA A 348 -9.90 36.09 -3.72
CA ALA A 348 -11.19 36.55 -3.19
C ALA A 348 -11.46 38.03 -3.59
N LYS A 349 -12.51 38.26 -4.38
CA LYS A 349 -13.00 39.59 -4.75
C LYS A 349 -14.20 39.95 -3.88
N VAL A 350 -14.10 41.05 -3.14
CA VAL A 350 -15.12 41.49 -2.19
C VAL A 350 -15.97 42.59 -2.82
N ALA A 351 -17.28 42.36 -2.87
CA ALA A 351 -18.31 43.33 -3.22
C ALA A 351 -19.21 43.58 -1.98
N ARG A 352 -20.00 44.66 -2.00
CA ARG A 352 -20.80 45.11 -0.84
C ARG A 352 -21.64 44.00 -0.19
N ASN A 353 -22.21 43.09 -0.99
CA ASN A 353 -23.10 42.03 -0.55
C ASN A 353 -22.65 40.60 -0.93
N ALA A 354 -21.47 40.46 -1.54
CA ALA A 354 -21.01 39.17 -2.04
C ALA A 354 -19.48 39.06 -2.07
N VAL A 355 -18.96 37.85 -1.95
CA VAL A 355 -17.55 37.54 -2.18
C VAL A 355 -17.46 36.46 -3.25
N THR A 356 -16.63 36.69 -4.26
CA THR A 356 -16.33 35.71 -5.30
C THR A 356 -14.93 35.16 -5.08
N ILE A 357 -14.81 33.84 -4.98
CA ILE A 357 -13.55 33.10 -4.95
C ILE A 357 -13.36 32.53 -6.36
N ALA A 358 -12.26 32.91 -7.02
CA ALA A 358 -11.95 32.48 -8.36
C ALA A 358 -10.58 31.80 -8.40
N GLY A 359 -10.58 30.49 -8.66
CA GLY A 359 -9.37 29.73 -8.87
C GLY A 359 -8.40 29.77 -7.69
N ALA A 360 -8.89 29.66 -6.45
CA ALA A 360 -8.03 29.65 -5.27
C ALA A 360 -7.24 28.34 -5.20
N PRO A 361 -5.90 28.34 -5.21
CA PRO A 361 -5.11 27.12 -5.12
C PRO A 361 -5.47 26.30 -3.88
N VAL A 362 -5.63 25.00 -4.06
CA VAL A 362 -5.92 24.06 -3.00
C VAL A 362 -4.79 23.03 -2.97
N THR A 363 -4.24 22.77 -1.78
CA THR A 363 -3.17 21.79 -1.60
C THR A 363 -3.60 20.78 -0.57
N LEU A 364 -3.55 19.49 -0.91
CA LEU A 364 -3.89 18.39 -0.03
C LEU A 364 -3.06 18.49 1.25
N THR A 365 -3.70 18.46 2.41
CA THR A 365 -2.98 18.37 3.68
C THR A 365 -2.59 16.94 3.93
N ARG A 366 -1.70 16.76 4.88
CA ARG A 366 -1.36 15.43 5.37
C ARG A 366 -2.52 14.67 6.03
N ALA A 367 -3.52 15.38 6.53
CA ALA A 367 -4.74 14.75 7.03
C ALA A 367 -5.67 14.33 5.88
N GLY A 368 -5.62 15.04 4.76
CA GLY A 368 -6.40 14.73 3.56
C GLY A 368 -5.96 13.49 2.80
N GLU A 369 -4.75 12.99 3.03
CA GLU A 369 -4.27 11.71 2.49
C GLU A 369 -5.26 10.57 2.76
N ALA A 370 -5.90 10.56 3.94
CA ALA A 370 -6.88 9.55 4.33
C ALA A 370 -8.13 9.50 3.43
N MET A 371 -8.45 10.59 2.73
CA MET A 371 -9.55 10.62 1.75
C MET A 371 -9.24 9.78 0.51
N PHE A 372 -7.96 9.56 0.22
CA PHE A 372 -7.46 8.88 -0.97
C PHE A 372 -6.75 7.57 -0.62
N ASP A 373 -6.90 7.09 0.61
CA ASP A 373 -6.32 5.83 1.04
C ASP A 373 -6.99 4.66 0.30
N TYR A 374 -6.16 3.86 -0.36
CA TYR A 374 -6.56 2.69 -1.10
C TYR A 374 -5.57 1.58 -0.73
N SER A 375 -6.04 0.53 -0.06
CA SER A 375 -5.21 -0.59 0.41
C SER A 375 -4.04 -0.20 1.34
N GLY A 376 -4.17 0.88 2.12
CA GLY A 376 -3.17 1.34 3.10
C GLY A 376 -2.06 2.23 2.54
N SER A 377 -2.22 2.72 1.30
CA SER A 377 -1.40 3.79 0.71
C SER A 377 -2.30 4.84 0.05
N PRO A 378 -2.11 6.14 0.35
CA PRO A 378 -2.91 7.19 -0.28
C PRO A 378 -2.50 7.41 -1.73
N MET A 379 -3.47 7.43 -2.65
CA MET A 379 -3.25 7.74 -4.08
C MET A 379 -2.59 9.12 -4.28
N TYR A 380 -2.80 10.04 -3.33
CA TYR A 380 -2.21 11.38 -3.33
C TYR A 380 -1.63 11.71 -1.96
N GLY A 381 -0.37 12.18 -1.94
CA GLY A 381 0.31 12.61 -0.72
C GLY A 381 0.04 14.07 -0.34
N ALA A 382 0.33 14.45 0.90
CA ALA A 382 0.33 15.83 1.36
C ALA A 382 1.18 16.71 0.44
N GLY A 383 0.73 17.93 0.18
CA GLY A 383 1.38 18.82 -0.77
C GLY A 383 0.91 18.61 -2.22
N THR A 384 0.15 17.55 -2.52
CA THR A 384 -0.47 17.38 -3.83
C THR A 384 -1.40 18.55 -4.14
N ALA A 385 -1.17 19.21 -5.29
CA ALA A 385 -2.10 20.21 -5.79
C ALA A 385 -3.43 19.55 -6.19
N LEU A 386 -4.50 20.07 -5.62
CA LEU A 386 -5.89 19.71 -5.91
C LEU A 386 -6.50 20.74 -6.84
N ASP A 387 -7.70 20.44 -7.36
CA ASP A 387 -8.41 21.41 -8.20
C ASP A 387 -8.64 22.71 -7.42
N PRO A 388 -8.53 23.87 -8.07
CA PRO A 388 -8.68 25.13 -7.36
C PRO A 388 -10.13 25.35 -6.90
N LEU A 389 -10.28 25.94 -5.72
CA LEU A 389 -11.57 26.27 -5.12
C LEU A 389 -12.19 27.49 -5.83
N ASN A 390 -13.47 27.38 -6.13
CA ASN A 390 -14.30 28.46 -6.64
C ASN A 390 -15.51 28.65 -5.73
N GLY A 391 -16.14 29.83 -5.77
CA GLY A 391 -17.37 30.03 -5.01
C GLY A 391 -17.91 31.44 -5.08
N THR A 392 -19.18 31.57 -4.74
CA THR A 392 -19.87 32.86 -4.59
C THR A 392 -20.59 32.85 -3.25
N ILE A 393 -20.16 33.71 -2.33
CA ILE A 393 -20.68 33.78 -0.96
C ILE A 393 -21.48 35.06 -0.78
N THR A 394 -22.72 34.96 -0.32
CA THR A 394 -23.58 36.10 0.00
C THR A 394 -23.37 36.51 1.46
N VAL A 395 -22.90 37.74 1.67
CA VAL A 395 -22.58 38.28 3.00
C VAL A 395 -22.94 39.76 3.07
N LYS A 396 -23.60 40.18 4.15
CA LYS A 396 -23.96 41.59 4.38
C LYS A 396 -22.81 42.32 5.08
N GLY A 397 -22.13 43.24 4.39
CA GLY A 397 -20.99 43.97 4.95
C GLY A 397 -19.66 43.22 4.78
N ALA A 398 -19.45 42.64 3.59
CA ALA A 398 -18.27 41.87 3.27
C ALA A 398 -16.98 42.69 3.45
N THR A 399 -15.95 42.08 4.02
CA THR A 399 -14.60 42.66 4.16
C THR A 399 -13.57 41.74 3.52
N ALA A 400 -12.37 42.27 3.23
CA ALA A 400 -11.25 41.44 2.77
C ALA A 400 -10.95 40.34 3.79
N PRO A 401 -10.68 39.09 3.36
CA PRO A 401 -10.37 38.01 4.28
C PRO A 401 -9.06 38.30 5.04
N PRO A 402 -8.81 37.61 6.18
CA PRO A 402 -7.59 37.78 6.96
C PRO A 402 -6.34 37.62 6.09
N LYS A 403 -5.35 38.51 6.26
CA LYS A 403 -4.02 38.33 5.65
C LYS A 403 -3.31 37.18 6.36
N THR A 404 -3.11 36.07 5.66
CA THR A 404 -2.34 34.91 6.14
C THR A 404 -0.89 34.99 5.69
N ALA A 405 0.07 34.73 6.59
CA ALA A 405 1.49 34.56 6.25
C ALA A 405 1.72 33.23 5.49
N PRO A 406 2.79 33.08 4.68
CA PRO A 406 3.16 31.79 4.10
C PRO A 406 3.31 30.75 5.23
N VAL A 407 2.77 29.55 5.00
CA VAL A 407 2.63 28.51 6.04
C VAL A 407 4.00 28.16 6.64
N ALA A 408 4.22 28.60 7.88
CA ALA A 408 5.20 28.09 8.82
C ALA A 408 4.48 27.67 10.11
N GLN A 409 4.99 26.60 10.71
CA GLN A 409 4.50 25.78 11.84
C GLN A 409 3.71 26.52 12.95
N PRO A 410 2.65 25.93 13.54
CA PRO A 410 1.71 26.67 14.40
C PRO A 410 2.23 26.95 15.82
N GLY A 411 2.09 28.20 16.26
CA GLY A 411 2.25 28.68 17.64
C GLY A 411 0.92 28.85 18.39
N LYS A 412 1.01 28.74 19.72
CA LYS A 412 -0.07 28.68 20.75
C LYS A 412 -1.00 29.90 20.88
N ALA A 413 -2.24 29.69 21.38
CA ALA A 413 -2.81 30.46 22.53
C ALA A 413 -4.06 29.82 23.21
N THR A 414 -4.19 30.16 24.50
CA THR A 414 -5.09 29.88 25.65
C THR A 414 -6.61 30.14 25.52
N GLN A 415 -7.54 29.26 25.97
CA GLN A 415 -8.17 28.97 27.30
C GLN A 415 -9.43 29.78 27.69
N SER A 416 -10.48 29.08 28.16
CA SER A 416 -11.48 29.56 29.16
C SER A 416 -11.98 28.40 30.05
N LYS A 417 -12.31 28.73 31.31
CA LYS A 417 -12.52 27.87 32.49
C LYS A 417 -13.98 27.41 32.68
N GLY A 418 -14.14 26.25 33.34
CA GLY A 418 -15.32 25.85 34.11
C GLY A 418 -14.92 24.82 35.18
N ASP A 419 -15.25 25.09 36.44
CA ASP A 419 -14.70 24.49 37.67
C ASP A 419 -15.58 23.34 38.22
N ARG A 420 -14.94 22.31 38.83
CA ARG A 420 -15.37 21.56 40.05
C ARG A 420 -14.36 20.46 40.41
N SER A 421 -13.76 20.59 41.60
CA SER A 421 -12.88 19.61 42.30
C SER A 421 -13.67 18.38 42.81
N ARG A 422 -13.13 17.19 43.14
CA ARG A 422 -11.91 16.82 43.90
C ARG A 422 -11.70 15.30 43.73
N GLY A 423 -10.48 14.86 43.46
CA GLY A 423 -10.08 13.48 43.23
C GLY A 423 -9.29 13.39 41.92
N GLY A 424 -7.97 13.56 41.98
CA GLY A 424 -7.13 13.69 40.79
C GLY A 424 -7.29 12.45 39.89
N ARG A 425 -7.88 12.65 38.70
CA ARG A 425 -8.08 11.62 37.69
C ARG A 425 -6.74 10.96 37.35
N ALA A 426 -6.72 9.64 37.23
CA ALA A 426 -5.51 8.92 36.88
C ALA A 426 -5.10 9.21 35.42
N GLY A 427 -3.80 9.22 35.16
CA GLY A 427 -3.27 9.33 33.79
C GLY A 427 -3.30 8.01 33.05
N GLU A 428 -3.31 8.09 31.72
CA GLU A 428 -3.42 6.96 30.80
C GLU A 428 -2.90 7.33 29.42
N LEU A 429 -2.39 6.35 28.68
CA LEU A 429 -2.06 6.42 27.25
C LEU A 429 -2.87 5.37 26.48
N THR A 430 -3.49 5.77 25.38
CA THR A 430 -4.10 4.85 24.41
C THR A 430 -3.47 5.04 23.04
N TRP A 431 -3.06 3.95 22.43
CA TRP A 431 -2.35 3.96 21.16
C TRP A 431 -2.46 2.62 20.46
N GLY A 432 -2.73 2.63 19.15
CA GLY A 432 -2.83 1.41 18.34
C GLY A 432 -1.51 0.92 17.76
N VAL A 433 -0.42 1.67 17.89
CA VAL A 433 0.82 1.45 17.12
C VAL A 433 0.64 1.89 15.67
N LYS A 434 0.11 1.03 14.80
CA LYS A 434 -0.26 1.38 13.41
C LYS A 434 -1.30 0.38 12.90
N ALA A 435 -2.41 0.86 12.34
CA ALA A 435 -3.51 0.01 11.89
C ALA A 435 -3.05 -1.04 10.88
N SER A 436 -2.37 -0.64 9.80
CA SER A 436 -1.85 -1.58 8.81
C SER A 436 -0.79 -2.53 9.35
N PHE A 437 -0.03 -2.14 10.37
CA PHE A 437 0.87 -3.08 11.05
C PHE A 437 0.09 -4.11 11.87
N ARG A 438 -0.93 -3.69 12.63
CA ARG A 438 -1.79 -4.64 13.36
C ARG A 438 -2.50 -5.59 12.39
N SER A 439 -3.07 -5.06 11.32
CA SER A 439 -3.75 -5.85 10.29
C SER A 439 -2.80 -6.76 9.54
N TYR A 440 -1.56 -6.35 9.29
CA TYR A 440 -0.52 -7.21 8.74
C TYR A 440 -0.19 -8.35 9.71
N ILE A 441 0.01 -8.02 11.00
CA ILE A 441 0.28 -9.00 12.06
C ILE A 441 -0.85 -10.03 12.12
N THR A 442 -2.11 -9.61 12.25
CA THR A 442 -3.25 -10.55 12.34
C THR A 442 -3.77 -11.01 10.98
N GLY A 443 -3.12 -10.58 9.90
CA GLY A 443 -3.55 -10.82 8.53
C GLY A 443 -2.90 -12.06 7.93
N PRO A 444 -3.32 -12.46 6.72
CA PRO A 444 -2.88 -13.71 6.08
C PRO A 444 -1.40 -13.73 5.72
N ILE A 445 -0.71 -12.58 5.74
CA ILE A 445 0.72 -12.48 5.37
C ILE A 445 1.62 -12.79 6.57
N ALA A 446 1.44 -12.09 7.71
CA ALA A 446 2.31 -12.32 8.87
C ALA A 446 1.77 -13.41 9.81
N LYS A 447 0.50 -13.81 9.66
CA LYS A 447 -0.21 -14.86 10.42
C LYS A 447 0.24 -14.89 11.90
N GLY A 448 0.06 -13.74 12.50
CA GLY A 448 0.66 -13.35 13.75
C GLY A 448 -0.38 -13.08 14.82
N SER A 449 0.09 -12.94 16.05
CA SER A 449 -0.75 -12.66 17.21
C SER A 449 -0.37 -11.34 17.88
N VAL A 450 -1.34 -10.74 18.55
CA VAL A 450 -1.09 -9.60 19.43
C VAL A 450 -1.58 -9.90 20.84
N SER A 451 -0.67 -9.86 21.80
CA SER A 451 -0.99 -10.07 23.21
C SER A 451 -0.62 -8.85 24.05
N VAL A 452 -1.36 -8.61 25.12
CA VAL A 452 -1.09 -7.53 26.09
C VAL A 452 -0.71 -8.12 27.44
N SER A 453 0.19 -7.44 28.16
CA SER A 453 0.63 -7.85 29.49
C SER A 453 1.08 -6.65 30.34
N GLY A 454 1.48 -6.88 31.58
CA GLY A 454 2.08 -5.84 32.44
C GLY A 454 1.15 -4.68 32.80
N GLY A 455 -0.17 -4.86 32.72
CA GLY A 455 -1.18 -3.83 32.97
C GLY A 455 -1.62 -3.04 31.73
N ALA A 456 -1.21 -3.46 30.53
CA ALA A 456 -1.87 -3.02 29.29
C ALA A 456 -3.18 -3.79 29.07
N SER A 457 -4.15 -3.17 28.41
CA SER A 457 -5.38 -3.83 27.95
C SER A 457 -5.69 -3.48 26.49
N SER A 458 -6.29 -4.42 25.77
CA SER A 458 -6.78 -4.17 24.40
C SER A 458 -8.04 -3.31 24.43
N THR A 459 -8.18 -2.42 23.45
CA THR A 459 -9.39 -1.67 23.14
C THR A 459 -9.80 -1.98 21.70
N GLY A 460 -11.03 -1.67 21.30
CA GLY A 460 -11.51 -1.94 19.93
C GLY A 460 -10.68 -1.29 18.81
N SER A 461 -9.82 -0.31 19.11
CA SER A 461 -8.98 0.40 18.14
C SER A 461 -7.49 0.48 18.52
N GLY A 462 -7.04 -0.23 19.57
CA GLY A 462 -5.64 -0.19 20.00
C GLY A 462 -5.40 -0.74 21.40
N TYR A 463 -4.45 -0.16 22.13
CA TYR A 463 -4.07 -0.62 23.47
C TYR A 463 -4.11 0.52 24.47
N ARG A 464 -4.45 0.21 25.72
CA ARG A 464 -4.53 1.12 26.86
C ARG A 464 -3.41 0.81 27.85
N PHE A 465 -2.71 1.84 28.32
CA PHE A 465 -1.61 1.78 29.27
C PHE A 465 -1.85 2.76 30.43
N GLY A 466 -1.81 2.27 31.67
CA GLY A 466 -2.01 3.11 32.86
C GLY A 466 -0.77 3.92 33.25
N GLN A 467 -0.93 5.17 33.69
CA GLN A 467 0.19 5.99 34.17
C GLN A 467 0.86 5.32 35.38
N SER A 468 2.19 5.18 35.30
CA SER A 468 3.04 4.59 36.33
C SER A 468 3.85 5.64 37.10
N SER A 469 4.30 6.70 36.43
CA SER A 469 5.05 7.80 37.04
C SER A 469 4.99 9.05 36.15
N THR A 470 5.27 10.21 36.73
CA THR A 470 5.37 11.47 35.97
C THR A 470 6.27 12.47 36.70
N THR A 471 7.04 13.26 35.95
CA THR A 471 7.72 14.46 36.46
C THR A 471 6.95 15.75 36.14
N ALA A 472 5.88 15.65 35.33
CA ALA A 472 5.07 16.80 34.95
C ALA A 472 4.09 17.17 36.08
N THR A 473 3.82 18.46 36.21
CA THR A 473 2.86 19.01 37.17
C THR A 473 1.67 19.62 36.43
N PRO A 474 0.55 18.89 36.27
CA PRO A 474 -0.65 19.42 35.63
C PRO A 474 -1.09 20.76 36.25
N PRO A 475 -1.58 21.72 35.45
CA PRO A 475 -2.00 21.56 34.06
C PRO A 475 -0.85 21.59 33.05
N SER A 476 0.40 21.82 33.46
CA SER A 476 1.54 21.63 32.58
C SER A 476 1.79 20.14 32.36
N ALA A 477 1.91 19.75 31.09
CA ALA A 477 2.35 18.39 30.74
C ALA A 477 3.87 18.31 30.53
N GLN A 478 4.60 19.44 30.66
CA GLN A 478 6.04 19.49 30.40
C GLN A 478 6.78 18.60 31.40
N GLY A 479 7.61 17.70 30.90
CA GLY A 479 8.22 16.63 31.68
C GLY A 479 8.07 15.26 31.01
N SER A 480 8.47 14.21 31.73
CA SER A 480 8.33 12.83 31.27
C SER A 480 7.21 12.15 32.04
N THR A 481 6.28 11.53 31.34
CA THR A 481 5.23 10.67 31.92
C THR A 481 5.40 9.26 31.38
N SER A 482 5.46 8.28 32.28
CA SER A 482 5.66 6.87 31.93
C SER A 482 4.40 6.07 32.21
N TYR A 483 4.09 5.14 31.33
CA TYR A 483 2.93 4.27 31.42
C TYR A 483 3.39 2.81 31.53
N ARG A 484 2.66 1.99 32.29
CA ARG A 484 2.92 0.56 32.45
C ARG A 484 2.17 -0.25 31.42
N GLY A 485 2.69 -1.44 31.13
CA GLY A 485 2.10 -2.38 30.20
C GLY A 485 3.02 -2.70 29.04
N ALA A 486 2.69 -3.79 28.36
CA ALA A 486 3.38 -4.26 27.17
C ALA A 486 2.38 -4.80 26.16
N VAL A 487 2.72 -4.64 24.89
CA VAL A 487 2.03 -5.23 23.74
C VAL A 487 3.07 -6.01 22.96
N LYS A 488 2.85 -7.31 22.81
CA LYS A 488 3.70 -8.20 22.04
C LYS A 488 3.05 -8.49 20.69
N PHE A 489 3.74 -8.14 19.63
CA PHE A 489 3.42 -8.49 18.25
C PHE A 489 4.30 -9.67 17.85
N HIS A 490 3.65 -10.75 17.46
CA HIS A 490 4.28 -11.93 16.93
C HIS A 490 3.79 -12.11 15.50
N GLY A 491 4.65 -12.37 14.53
CA GLY A 491 4.28 -12.58 13.12
C GLY A 491 5.46 -13.20 12.36
N HIS A 492 5.24 -13.68 11.14
CA HIS A 492 6.22 -14.50 10.42
C HIS A 492 6.84 -15.55 11.34
N HIS A 493 5.97 -16.16 12.14
CA HIS A 493 6.32 -17.39 12.84
C HIS A 493 7.46 -17.25 13.86
N GLY A 494 7.54 -16.06 14.47
CA GLY A 494 8.54 -15.70 15.47
C GLY A 494 9.74 -14.97 14.90
N THR A 495 9.88 -14.92 13.58
CA THR A 495 10.85 -14.03 12.90
C THR A 495 10.56 -12.57 13.23
N LEU A 496 9.28 -12.20 13.30
CA LEU A 496 8.83 -10.94 13.91
C LEU A 496 8.37 -11.24 15.34
N ASP A 497 9.25 -10.97 16.32
CA ASP A 497 8.91 -10.92 17.75
C ASP A 497 9.24 -9.53 18.30
N LEU A 498 8.22 -8.67 18.32
CA LEU A 498 8.33 -7.29 18.76
C LEU A 498 7.46 -7.06 19.99
N THR A 499 8.08 -6.91 21.16
CA THR A 499 7.40 -6.41 22.35
C THR A 499 7.65 -4.92 22.51
N ILE A 500 6.59 -4.13 22.52
CA ILE A 500 6.61 -2.72 22.89
C ILE A 500 6.15 -2.63 24.35
N SER A 501 7.01 -2.17 25.24
CA SER A 501 6.72 -2.10 26.67
C SER A 501 7.09 -0.74 27.28
N GLN A 502 6.45 -0.41 28.39
CA GLN A 502 6.74 0.80 29.17
C GLN A 502 6.75 2.09 28.34
N PRO A 503 5.68 2.40 27.57
CA PRO A 503 5.65 3.61 26.78
C PRO A 503 5.78 4.84 27.68
N SER A 504 6.51 5.86 27.21
CA SER A 504 6.69 7.12 27.91
C SER A 504 6.61 8.28 26.93
N VAL A 505 5.89 9.32 27.33
CA VAL A 505 5.79 10.58 26.58
C VAL A 505 6.63 11.62 27.29
N ARG A 506 7.61 12.18 26.58
CA ARG A 506 8.42 13.32 27.02
C ARG A 506 7.93 14.56 26.31
N VAL A 507 7.25 15.43 27.03
CA VAL A 507 6.78 16.72 26.51
C VAL A 507 7.87 17.77 26.69
N THR A 508 8.42 18.25 25.59
CA THR A 508 9.49 19.28 25.59
C THR A 508 8.90 20.68 25.49
N SER A 509 7.80 20.84 24.77
CA SER A 509 7.07 22.10 24.62
C SER A 509 5.56 21.86 24.60
N GLY A 510 4.76 22.94 24.56
CA GLY A 510 3.30 22.78 24.43
C GLY A 510 2.83 22.37 23.03
N THR A 511 3.73 22.20 22.07
CA THR A 511 3.42 21.81 20.67
C THR A 511 4.12 20.53 20.25
N SER A 512 5.08 20.02 21.03
CA SER A 512 5.86 18.84 20.67
C SER A 512 6.15 17.94 21.86
N ALA A 513 6.10 16.64 21.62
CA ALA A 513 6.56 15.61 22.54
C ALA A 513 7.22 14.45 21.78
N THR A 514 7.96 13.62 22.50
CA THR A 514 8.51 12.36 21.99
C THR A 514 7.84 11.20 22.70
N LEU A 515 7.29 10.25 21.94
CA LEU A 515 6.88 8.95 22.42
C LEU A 515 8.08 8.00 22.34
N SER A 516 8.45 7.41 23.47
CA SER A 516 9.47 6.38 23.59
C SER A 516 8.89 5.11 24.19
N ALA A 517 9.47 3.95 23.88
CA ALA A 517 9.12 2.70 24.54
C ALA A 517 10.33 1.75 24.56
N SER A 518 10.30 0.77 25.44
CA SER A 518 11.27 -0.32 25.50
C SER A 518 10.88 -1.40 24.47
N LEU A 519 11.79 -1.74 23.56
CA LEU A 519 11.61 -2.73 22.50
C LEU A 519 12.44 -4.00 22.76
N THR A 520 11.90 -5.17 22.39
CA THR A 520 12.67 -6.44 22.37
C THR A 520 13.99 -6.25 21.63
N GLY A 521 15.10 -6.66 22.26
CA GLY A 521 16.44 -6.64 21.66
C GLY A 521 17.07 -5.26 21.42
N ARG A 522 16.37 -4.15 21.68
CA ARG A 522 16.87 -2.78 21.40
C ARG A 522 16.81 -1.81 22.58
N GLY A 523 16.20 -2.20 23.70
CA GLY A 523 16.07 -1.31 24.86
C GLY A 523 15.13 -0.14 24.59
N ARG A 524 15.31 0.99 25.27
CA ARG A 524 14.42 2.16 25.12
C ARG A 524 14.75 2.93 23.83
N VAL A 525 13.74 3.11 22.99
CA VAL A 525 13.83 3.81 21.70
C VAL A 525 12.83 4.95 21.66
N ASP A 526 13.25 6.11 21.14
CA ASP A 526 12.36 7.21 20.80
C ASP A 526 11.60 6.86 19.52
N LEU A 527 10.41 6.30 19.67
CA LEU A 527 9.62 5.75 18.57
C LEU A 527 9.06 6.82 17.65
N ALA A 528 8.48 7.88 18.23
CA ALA A 528 7.76 8.86 17.44
C ALA A 528 7.83 10.28 18.00
N THR A 529 7.83 11.27 17.12
CA THR A 529 7.49 12.65 17.47
C THR A 529 5.99 12.82 17.45
N LEU A 530 5.44 13.46 18.48
CA LEU A 530 4.03 13.80 18.62
C LEU A 530 3.82 15.29 18.35
N ASP A 531 2.88 15.59 17.46
CA ASP A 531 2.41 16.96 17.23
C ASP A 531 1.30 17.30 18.23
N LEU A 532 1.65 18.00 19.30
CA LEU A 532 0.68 18.42 20.31
C LEU A 532 -0.11 19.66 19.88
N ALA A 533 0.33 20.40 18.86
CA ALA A 533 -0.42 21.53 18.32
C ALA A 533 -1.67 21.06 17.57
N ALA A 534 -1.58 19.91 16.92
CA ALA A 534 -2.70 19.25 16.24
C ALA A 534 -3.64 18.47 17.20
N ALA A 535 -3.21 18.20 18.43
CA ALA A 535 -3.97 17.41 19.40
C ALA A 535 -5.04 18.24 20.11
N GLN A 536 -6.18 17.61 20.44
CA GLN A 536 -7.19 18.25 21.29
C GLN A 536 -6.72 18.26 22.74
N ARG A 537 -6.48 19.45 23.29
CA ARG A 537 -5.99 19.62 24.67
C ARG A 537 -7.14 19.92 25.63
N SER A 538 -7.26 19.16 26.71
CA SER A 538 -8.18 19.43 27.82
C SER A 538 -7.45 19.44 29.17
N THR A 539 -7.95 20.22 30.12
CA THR A 539 -7.35 20.37 31.45
C THR A 539 -8.41 20.36 32.52
N GLU A 540 -8.12 19.69 33.63
CA GLU A 540 -8.90 19.67 34.87
C GLU A 540 -7.92 19.86 36.06
N SER A 541 -8.44 20.05 37.28
CA SER A 541 -7.56 20.24 38.45
C SER A 541 -6.69 19.00 38.68
N GLY A 542 -5.36 19.16 38.56
CA GLY A 542 -4.41 18.07 38.70
C GLY A 542 -4.37 17.09 37.52
N TRP A 543 -4.96 17.43 36.36
CA TRP A 543 -4.99 16.55 35.19
C TRP A 543 -4.93 17.31 33.85
N VAL A 544 -4.26 16.75 32.85
CA VAL A 544 -4.18 17.29 31.48
C VAL A 544 -4.20 16.15 30.47
N ARG A 545 -4.88 16.33 29.34
CA ARG A 545 -4.93 15.36 28.24
C ARG A 545 -4.69 16.01 26.89
N TYR A 546 -4.02 15.26 26.02
CA TYR A 546 -3.92 15.49 24.60
C TYR A 546 -4.55 14.30 23.89
N ALA A 547 -5.58 14.55 23.08
CA ALA A 547 -6.29 13.52 22.34
C ALA A 547 -5.98 13.58 20.85
N GLY A 548 -5.75 12.40 20.27
CA GLY A 548 -5.50 12.24 18.83
C GLY A 548 -4.26 12.97 18.33
N ALA A 549 -3.19 13.03 19.13
CA ALA A 549 -1.93 13.64 18.72
C ALA A 549 -1.33 12.84 17.56
N PRO A 550 -1.14 13.44 16.37
CA PRO A 550 -0.48 12.75 15.26
C PRO A 550 0.93 12.31 15.66
N ALA A 551 1.25 11.04 15.37
CA ALA A 551 2.52 10.43 15.73
C ALA A 551 3.30 10.07 14.45
N ARG A 552 4.58 10.45 14.39
CA ARG A 552 5.46 10.16 13.26
C ARG A 552 6.68 9.40 13.70
N LEU A 553 7.03 8.32 12.99
CA LEU A 553 8.22 7.54 13.29
C LEU A 553 9.47 8.42 13.27
N THR A 554 10.32 8.33 14.28
CA THR A 554 11.69 8.85 14.19
C THR A 554 12.52 7.90 13.31
N ALA A 555 13.77 8.25 13.00
CA ALA A 555 14.68 7.32 12.35
C ALA A 555 14.91 6.04 13.18
N ALA A 556 15.04 6.19 14.50
CA ALA A 556 15.20 5.06 15.41
C ALA A 556 13.90 4.24 15.54
N GLY A 557 12.74 4.91 15.50
CA GLY A 557 11.43 4.28 15.49
C GLY A 557 11.17 3.50 14.20
N ALA A 558 11.51 4.03 13.04
CA ALA A 558 11.41 3.31 11.75
C ALA A 558 12.16 1.97 11.79
N GLY A 559 13.32 1.94 12.45
CA GLY A 559 14.08 0.72 12.69
C GLY A 559 13.33 -0.37 13.46
N MET A 560 12.25 -0.05 14.20
CA MET A 560 11.42 -1.07 14.85
C MET A 560 10.64 -1.94 13.85
N PHE A 561 10.30 -1.37 12.70
CA PHE A 561 9.62 -2.06 11.60
C PHE A 561 10.66 -2.38 10.54
N SER A 562 11.66 -3.18 10.89
CA SER A 562 12.70 -3.57 9.95
C SER A 562 12.93 -5.08 9.95
N TYR A 563 13.30 -5.59 8.79
CA TYR A 563 13.76 -6.96 8.60
C TYR A 563 15.11 -6.91 7.87
N GLN A 564 16.08 -7.66 8.38
CA GLN A 564 17.46 -7.67 7.87
C GLN A 564 18.08 -6.26 7.68
N GLY A 565 17.75 -5.32 8.57
CA GLY A 565 18.28 -3.95 8.53
C GLY A 565 17.58 -3.01 7.53
N ARG A 566 16.58 -3.48 6.78
CA ARG A 566 15.75 -2.64 5.90
C ARG A 566 14.43 -2.29 6.59
N ALA A 567 14.11 -1.01 6.70
CA ALA A 567 12.88 -0.54 7.34
C ALA A 567 11.69 -0.57 6.37
N PHE A 568 10.59 -1.21 6.77
CA PHE A 568 9.32 -1.26 6.06
C PHE A 568 8.58 0.08 6.06
N TYR A 569 8.80 0.89 7.11
CA TYR A 569 8.28 2.24 7.18
C TYR A 569 9.44 3.22 7.26
N ALA A 570 9.38 4.27 6.44
CA ALA A 570 10.38 5.32 6.45
C ALA A 570 10.28 6.17 7.74
N PRO A 571 11.40 6.80 8.16
CA PRO A 571 11.34 7.89 9.13
C PRO A 571 10.33 8.95 8.67
N GLY A 572 9.46 9.40 9.57
CA GLY A 572 8.38 10.35 9.29
C GLY A 572 7.04 9.73 8.89
N SER A 573 6.96 8.40 8.69
CA SER A 573 5.70 7.67 8.46
C SER A 573 4.74 7.82 9.63
N LEU A 574 3.43 7.89 9.32
CA LEU A 574 2.38 8.02 10.33
C LEU A 574 2.14 6.70 11.06
N LEU A 575 2.08 6.83 12.38
CA LEU A 575 1.55 5.86 13.31
C LEU A 575 0.12 6.24 13.66
N ASP A 576 -0.59 5.32 14.32
CA ASP A 576 -1.91 5.63 14.87
C ASP A 576 -1.80 6.83 15.83
N PRO A 577 -2.76 7.78 15.79
CA PRO A 577 -2.74 8.92 16.68
C PRO A 577 -2.68 8.51 18.15
N VAL A 578 -1.82 9.20 18.91
CA VAL A 578 -1.60 8.92 20.33
C VAL A 578 -2.52 9.81 21.15
N THR A 579 -3.26 9.20 22.06
CA THR A 579 -3.99 9.93 23.09
C THR A 579 -3.33 9.65 24.43
N PHE A 580 -2.93 10.69 25.15
CA PHE A 580 -2.34 10.53 26.48
C PHE A 580 -2.83 11.59 27.46
N SER A 581 -2.79 11.23 28.74
CA SER A 581 -3.13 12.11 29.84
C SER A 581 -2.12 11.98 30.97
N VAL A 582 -1.94 13.08 31.70
CA VAL A 582 -1.08 13.20 32.87
C VAL A 582 -1.96 13.56 34.05
N GLY A 583 -1.90 12.74 35.11
CA GLY A 583 -2.69 12.90 36.33
C GLY A 583 -2.08 12.16 37.51
N SER A 584 -2.91 11.56 38.35
CA SER A 584 -2.43 10.65 39.41
C SER A 584 -1.95 9.31 38.81
N VAL A 585 -1.11 8.59 39.55
CA VAL A 585 -0.72 7.21 39.19
C VAL A 585 -1.95 6.30 39.27
N SER A 586 -2.16 5.43 38.29
CA SER A 586 -3.33 4.55 38.30
C SER A 586 -3.11 3.32 39.19
N SER A 587 -3.86 3.20 40.29
CA SER A 587 -3.90 2.02 41.14
C SER A 587 -4.94 1.01 40.63
N GLY A 588 -4.52 -0.05 39.93
CA GLY A 588 -5.44 -1.12 39.53
C GLY A 588 -4.87 -2.20 38.60
N GLY A 589 -4.81 -3.43 39.12
CA GLY A 589 -5.22 -4.72 38.53
C GLY A 589 -4.47 -5.31 37.33
N ALA A 590 -3.80 -6.46 37.53
CA ALA A 590 -3.34 -7.34 36.47
C ALA A 590 -4.54 -7.98 35.75
N ALA A 591 -4.97 -7.38 34.65
CA ALA A 591 -5.85 -8.05 33.69
C ALA A 591 -4.97 -8.81 32.68
N ASN A 592 -4.80 -10.12 32.90
CA ASN A 592 -4.30 -11.03 31.87
C ASN A 592 -5.44 -11.27 30.87
N ALA A 593 -5.61 -10.33 29.94
CA ALA A 593 -6.41 -10.54 28.74
C ALA A 593 -5.44 -10.85 27.60
N VAL A 594 -5.06 -12.12 27.47
CA VAL A 594 -4.36 -12.62 26.29
C VAL A 594 -5.45 -13.09 25.33
N VAL A 595 -5.72 -12.30 24.30
CA VAL A 595 -6.42 -12.79 23.10
C VAL A 595 -5.36 -13.47 22.26
N ALA A 596 -5.22 -14.78 22.41
CA ALA A 596 -4.43 -15.60 21.50
C ALA A 596 -5.34 -15.97 20.32
N ALA A 597 -5.19 -15.26 19.20
CA ALA A 597 -5.39 -15.84 17.87
C ALA A 597 -3.99 -16.23 17.39
N THR A 598 -3.67 -17.51 17.50
CA THR A 598 -2.39 -18.12 17.12
C THR A 598 -2.59 -18.78 15.77
N THR A 599 -1.87 -18.32 14.75
CA THR A 599 -1.74 -18.99 13.44
C THR A 599 -0.32 -18.83 12.91
N SER A 600 0.73 -19.35 13.57
CA SER A 600 2.07 -19.35 12.98
C SER A 600 2.37 -20.60 12.10
N ASP A 601 2.43 -20.44 10.78
CA ASP A 601 3.01 -21.23 9.64
C ASP A 601 4.57 -21.33 9.40
N ASP A 602 5.52 -20.96 10.28
CA ASP A 602 6.95 -21.43 10.25
C ASP A 602 7.28 -22.13 11.57
N TRP A 603 6.25 -22.53 12.30
CA TRP A 603 6.45 -23.60 13.24
C TRP A 603 6.81 -24.84 12.41
N THR A 604 8.09 -25.22 12.39
CA THR A 604 8.51 -26.51 11.88
C THR A 604 8.33 -27.54 12.99
N PRO A 605 7.67 -28.66 12.74
CA PRO A 605 7.55 -29.71 13.75
C PRO A 605 8.94 -30.14 14.24
N PRO A 606 9.13 -30.34 15.56
CA PRO A 606 10.32 -30.98 16.09
C PRO A 606 10.69 -32.25 15.30
N ALA A 607 11.97 -32.60 15.24
CA ALA A 607 12.40 -33.84 14.57
C ALA A 607 11.94 -35.11 15.30
N SER A 608 11.57 -34.98 16.58
CA SER A 608 11.11 -36.07 17.45
C SER A 608 9.91 -35.60 18.27
N PRO A 609 8.95 -36.48 18.60
CA PRO A 609 7.73 -36.09 19.29
C PRO A 609 8.04 -35.46 20.67
N PRO A 610 7.55 -34.24 20.95
CA PRO A 610 7.82 -33.56 22.23
C PRO A 610 7.07 -34.20 23.41
N ALA A 611 6.02 -34.97 23.14
CA ALA A 611 5.29 -35.75 24.13
C ALA A 611 4.77 -37.06 23.50
N THR A 612 4.69 -38.12 24.30
CA THR A 612 4.11 -39.42 23.91
C THR A 612 2.88 -39.80 24.74
N THR A 613 2.52 -38.98 25.73
CA THR A 613 1.40 -39.21 26.65
C THR A 613 0.60 -37.93 26.88
N GLY A 614 -0.68 -38.07 27.25
CA GLY A 614 -1.55 -36.95 27.62
C GLY A 614 -2.62 -36.58 26.57
N LEU A 615 -2.70 -37.33 25.47
CA LEU A 615 -3.89 -37.40 24.61
C LEU A 615 -4.69 -38.67 24.90
N THR A 616 -6.00 -38.60 24.60
CA THR A 616 -6.94 -39.72 24.55
C THR A 616 -7.53 -39.79 23.15
N LEU A 617 -7.59 -40.98 22.57
CA LEU A 617 -8.20 -41.26 21.29
C LEU A 617 -9.58 -41.89 21.54
N GLU A 618 -10.61 -41.49 20.77
CA GLU A 618 -11.97 -42.03 20.94
C GLU A 618 -12.18 -43.41 20.32
N GLN A 619 -11.25 -43.87 19.48
CA GLN A 619 -11.31 -45.16 18.78
C GLN A 619 -10.08 -46.01 19.11
N ASP A 620 -10.30 -47.33 19.18
CA ASP A 620 -9.29 -48.30 19.61
C ASP A 620 -8.35 -48.75 18.48
N GLU A 621 -8.83 -48.69 17.23
CA GLU A 621 -8.08 -49.06 16.02
C GLU A 621 -8.00 -47.84 15.07
N VAL A 622 -6.85 -47.67 14.40
CA VAL A 622 -6.57 -46.56 13.48
C VAL A 622 -5.93 -47.12 12.22
N ARG A 623 -6.40 -46.70 11.04
CA ARG A 623 -5.81 -47.01 9.73
C ARG A 623 -5.36 -45.73 9.02
N ALA A 624 -4.48 -45.87 8.04
CA ALA A 624 -4.16 -44.77 7.13
C ALA A 624 -5.41 -44.41 6.31
N GLY A 625 -5.74 -43.12 6.20
CA GLY A 625 -6.99 -42.64 5.59
C GLY A 625 -8.18 -42.49 6.55
N ASP A 626 -8.09 -43.01 7.78
CA ASP A 626 -9.20 -42.91 8.75
C ASP A 626 -9.40 -41.49 9.26
N GLN A 627 -10.66 -41.09 9.46
CA GLN A 627 -10.98 -39.93 10.28
C GLN A 627 -10.96 -40.32 11.77
N VAL A 628 -10.11 -39.65 12.56
CA VAL A 628 -9.96 -39.88 14.00
C VAL A 628 -10.42 -38.68 14.82
N THR A 629 -10.84 -38.93 16.07
CA THR A 629 -11.03 -37.89 17.09
C THR A 629 -10.07 -38.09 18.25
N ALA A 630 -9.18 -37.13 18.48
CA ALA A 630 -8.24 -37.11 19.60
C ALA A 630 -8.50 -35.90 20.50
N SER A 631 -8.29 -36.03 21.81
CA SER A 631 -8.40 -34.91 22.74
C SER A 631 -7.34 -34.92 23.84
N GLY A 632 -7.01 -33.75 24.37
CA GLY A 632 -6.03 -33.57 25.44
C GLY A 632 -6.34 -32.35 26.30
N SER A 633 -5.93 -32.35 27.57
CA SER A 633 -6.23 -31.26 28.51
C SER A 633 -4.96 -30.60 29.08
N GLY A 634 -5.16 -29.42 29.68
CA GLY A 634 -4.09 -28.62 30.28
C GLY A 634 -3.56 -27.51 29.36
N PHE A 635 -4.20 -27.30 28.21
CA PHE A 635 -4.05 -26.10 27.39
C PHE A 635 -4.69 -24.90 28.08
N LEU A 636 -4.37 -23.68 27.65
CA LEU A 636 -5.03 -22.48 28.17
C LEU A 636 -6.51 -22.47 27.73
N PRO A 637 -7.44 -21.97 28.57
CA PRO A 637 -8.83 -21.80 28.17
C PRO A 637 -8.99 -20.95 26.91
N GLY A 638 -9.64 -21.48 25.87
CA GLY A 638 -9.82 -20.77 24.60
C GLY A 638 -8.55 -20.64 23.76
N GLU A 639 -7.50 -21.41 24.06
CA GLU A 639 -6.25 -21.40 23.30
C GLU A 639 -6.50 -21.85 21.86
N THR A 640 -6.18 -21.01 20.88
CA THR A 640 -6.25 -21.34 19.44
C THR A 640 -4.87 -21.79 18.94
N GLY A 641 -4.76 -22.20 17.68
CA GLY A 641 -3.44 -22.44 17.07
C GLY A 641 -2.67 -23.67 17.55
N ILE A 642 -3.35 -24.58 18.27
CA ILE A 642 -2.76 -25.84 18.72
C ILE A 642 -2.50 -26.69 17.47
N LYS A 643 -1.24 -27.09 17.30
CA LYS A 643 -0.75 -27.89 16.16
C LYS A 643 -0.99 -29.37 16.42
N VAL A 644 -1.47 -30.08 15.42
CA VAL A 644 -1.62 -31.54 15.43
C VAL A 644 -0.58 -32.13 14.49
N VAL A 645 0.24 -33.01 15.02
CA VAL A 645 1.46 -33.48 14.34
C VAL A 645 1.61 -34.97 14.55
N LEU A 646 1.83 -35.68 13.46
CA LEU A 646 2.06 -37.11 13.44
C LEU A 646 3.53 -37.39 13.15
N TYR A 647 4.13 -38.25 13.97
CA TYR A 647 5.55 -38.54 13.94
C TYR A 647 5.85 -39.96 13.43
N SER A 648 6.34 -40.00 12.19
CA SER A 648 7.18 -41.03 11.55
C SER A 648 8.43 -40.35 10.97
N ALA A 649 8.22 -39.57 9.90
CA ALA A 649 8.77 -38.23 9.71
C ALA A 649 7.67 -37.23 10.15
N PRO A 650 8.00 -36.01 10.59
CA PRO A 650 6.96 -35.14 11.13
C PRO A 650 6.02 -34.62 10.04
N ILE A 651 4.74 -34.99 10.14
CA ILE A 651 3.65 -34.56 9.25
C ILE A 651 2.69 -33.68 10.06
N VAL A 652 2.41 -32.47 9.57
CA VAL A 652 1.48 -31.53 10.20
C VAL A 652 0.07 -31.81 9.70
N LEU A 653 -0.83 -32.22 10.60
CA LEU A 653 -2.20 -32.61 10.27
C LEU A 653 -3.23 -31.50 10.48
N ALA A 654 -2.95 -30.58 11.41
CA ALA A 654 -3.76 -29.39 11.61
C ALA A 654 -2.94 -28.32 12.32
N GLU A 655 -3.24 -27.06 12.05
CA GLU A 655 -2.46 -25.97 12.63
C GLU A 655 -3.22 -25.11 13.64
N ASN A 656 -4.55 -25.26 13.72
CA ASN A 656 -5.40 -24.29 14.40
C ASN A 656 -6.48 -24.93 15.27
N VAL A 657 -6.13 -26.00 15.99
CA VAL A 657 -7.05 -26.58 16.97
C VAL A 657 -7.25 -25.61 18.12
N THR A 658 -8.49 -25.52 18.61
CA THR A 658 -8.86 -24.61 19.69
C THR A 658 -9.27 -25.41 20.94
N ALA A 659 -8.69 -25.07 22.08
CA ALA A 659 -9.09 -25.60 23.38
C ALA A 659 -10.37 -24.92 23.89
N ASP A 660 -11.21 -25.67 24.57
CA ASP A 660 -12.42 -25.17 25.20
C ASP A 660 -12.13 -24.32 26.45
N ALA A 661 -13.20 -23.85 27.13
CA ALA A 661 -13.09 -23.05 28.34
C ALA A 661 -12.45 -23.79 29.54
N ALA A 662 -12.37 -25.12 29.49
CA ALA A 662 -11.69 -25.94 30.49
C ALA A 662 -10.24 -26.27 30.09
N GLY A 663 -9.76 -25.78 28.94
CA GLY A 663 -8.43 -26.09 28.44
C GLY A 663 -8.31 -27.48 27.84
N ARG A 664 -9.42 -28.07 27.37
CA ARG A 664 -9.43 -29.32 26.59
C ARG A 664 -9.46 -28.99 25.10
N ALA A 665 -8.44 -29.43 24.38
CA ALA A 665 -8.39 -29.38 22.93
C ALA A 665 -8.90 -30.71 22.35
N THR A 666 -9.72 -30.63 21.31
CA THR A 666 -10.22 -31.78 20.55
C THR A 666 -9.99 -31.54 19.08
N TRP A 667 -9.41 -32.52 18.39
CA TRP A 667 -9.21 -32.50 16.94
C TRP A 667 -9.92 -33.68 16.32
N LYS A 668 -10.65 -33.42 15.24
CA LYS A 668 -11.19 -34.43 14.34
C LYS A 668 -10.54 -34.24 12.97
N GLY A 669 -9.85 -35.24 12.44
CA GLY A 669 -9.20 -35.14 11.13
C GLY A 669 -8.68 -36.48 10.63
N THR A 670 -8.12 -36.47 9.43
CA THR A 670 -7.79 -37.69 8.70
C THR A 670 -6.32 -38.06 8.89
N ILE A 671 -6.03 -39.33 9.15
CA ILE A 671 -4.67 -39.88 9.11
C ILE A 671 -4.22 -39.97 7.65
N PRO A 672 -3.02 -39.52 7.27
CA PRO A 672 -2.58 -39.55 5.88
C PRO A 672 -2.70 -40.96 5.28
N ALA A 673 -3.33 -41.08 4.10
CA ALA A 673 -3.50 -42.36 3.41
C ALA A 673 -2.15 -42.99 3.00
N THR A 674 -1.12 -42.18 2.82
CA THR A 674 0.25 -42.59 2.48
C THR A 674 1.08 -43.04 3.70
N LEU A 675 0.52 -43.01 4.91
CA LEU A 675 1.25 -43.35 6.13
C LEU A 675 1.53 -44.85 6.19
N GLU A 676 2.81 -45.21 6.34
CA GLU A 676 3.19 -46.62 6.49
C GLU A 676 2.55 -47.25 7.74
N PRO A 677 2.15 -48.54 7.69
CA PRO A 677 1.64 -49.25 8.85
C PRO A 677 2.65 -49.35 9.99
N GLY A 678 2.18 -49.32 11.23
CA GLY A 678 2.97 -49.49 12.43
C GLY A 678 2.82 -48.36 13.44
N LYS A 679 3.78 -48.25 14.37
CA LYS A 679 3.69 -47.30 15.49
C LYS A 679 4.10 -45.89 15.10
N HIS A 680 3.21 -44.94 15.38
CA HIS A 680 3.40 -43.50 15.17
C HIS A 680 3.07 -42.74 16.45
N THR A 681 3.55 -41.50 16.58
CA THR A 681 3.15 -40.63 17.70
C THR A 681 2.33 -39.46 17.19
N LEU A 682 1.09 -39.32 17.65
CA LEU A 682 0.26 -38.14 17.42
C LEU A 682 0.46 -37.16 18.57
N THR A 683 0.62 -35.87 18.28
CA THR A 683 0.82 -34.82 19.30
C THR A 683 -0.06 -33.61 19.06
N PHE A 684 -0.45 -32.95 20.14
CA PHE A 684 -1.02 -31.60 20.16
C PHE A 684 0.02 -30.68 20.80
N GLN A 685 0.44 -29.64 20.07
CA GLN A 685 1.52 -28.74 20.47
C GLN A 685 1.01 -27.31 20.55
N GLY A 686 1.12 -26.72 21.74
CA GLY A 686 0.62 -25.37 22.07
C GLY A 686 1.31 -24.85 23.33
N SER A 687 0.54 -24.32 24.29
CA SER A 687 1.03 -23.90 25.60
C SER A 687 1.58 -25.06 26.44
N VAL A 688 1.12 -26.28 26.13
CA VAL A 688 1.66 -27.55 26.59
C VAL A 688 1.74 -28.52 25.41
N ASP A 689 2.64 -29.49 25.48
CA ASP A 689 2.68 -30.60 24.52
C ASP A 689 2.00 -31.83 25.11
N ARG A 690 1.11 -32.44 24.33
CA ARG A 690 0.41 -33.69 24.65
C ARG A 690 0.63 -34.68 23.53
N GLY A 691 0.80 -35.96 23.85
CA GLY A 691 0.97 -36.99 22.84
C GLY A 691 0.20 -38.27 23.13
N ILE A 692 0.13 -39.14 22.12
CA ILE A 692 -0.27 -40.54 22.24
C ILE A 692 0.47 -41.35 21.17
N VAL A 693 0.95 -42.53 21.54
CA VAL A 693 1.46 -43.50 20.57
C VAL A 693 0.27 -44.27 20.01
N ILE A 694 0.09 -44.21 18.69
CA ILE A 694 -0.94 -44.95 17.95
C ILE A 694 -0.27 -46.07 17.15
N ASP A 695 -0.93 -47.20 17.00
CA ASP A 695 -0.53 -48.28 16.10
C ASP A 695 -1.46 -48.21 14.88
N VAL A 696 -0.92 -47.78 13.74
CA VAL A 696 -1.70 -47.60 12.50
C VAL A 696 -1.66 -48.91 11.74
N ALA A 697 -2.83 -49.53 11.56
CA ALA A 697 -2.97 -50.71 10.74
C ALA A 697 -2.87 -50.37 9.24
N GLU A 698 -2.58 -51.37 8.41
CA GLU A 698 -2.64 -51.23 6.95
C GLU A 698 -3.98 -50.61 6.51
N ALA A 699 -3.89 -49.65 5.58
CA ALA A 699 -5.06 -49.15 4.86
C ALA A 699 -5.80 -50.37 4.33
N GLU A 700 -7.10 -50.43 4.60
CA GLU A 700 -7.92 -51.48 4.04
C GLU A 700 -7.83 -51.32 2.53
N ARG A 701 -7.22 -52.30 1.84
CA ARG A 701 -7.21 -52.30 0.37
C ARG A 701 -8.65 -52.06 -0.03
N ILE A 702 -8.90 -51.05 -0.87
CA ILE A 702 -10.20 -50.91 -1.51
C ILE A 702 -10.36 -52.19 -2.33
N VAL A 703 -11.05 -53.17 -1.76
CA VAL A 703 -11.36 -54.43 -2.44
C VAL A 703 -12.65 -54.14 -3.17
N GLY A 704 -12.52 -53.94 -4.46
CA GLY A 704 -13.63 -53.61 -5.31
C GLY A 704 -13.29 -53.93 -6.75
N CYS A 705 -14.00 -53.25 -7.63
CA CYS A 705 -13.94 -53.46 -9.05
C CYS A 705 -12.71 -52.82 -9.64
N GLU A 706 -11.95 -53.61 -10.37
CA GLU A 706 -10.84 -53.12 -11.16
C GLU A 706 -11.35 -52.09 -12.17
N LEU A 707 -10.68 -50.94 -12.18
CA LEU A 707 -10.85 -49.87 -13.15
C LEU A 707 -9.67 -49.90 -14.10
N SER A 708 -9.95 -49.84 -15.39
CA SER A 708 -8.94 -49.93 -16.46
C SER A 708 -9.23 -48.92 -17.56
N ASP A 709 -8.28 -48.73 -18.46
CA ASP A 709 -8.36 -47.80 -19.59
C ASP A 709 -8.81 -46.38 -19.17
N ALA A 710 -8.41 -45.95 -17.98
CA ALA A 710 -8.84 -44.67 -17.47
C ALA A 710 -8.14 -43.52 -18.21
N ARG A 711 -8.86 -42.40 -18.31
CA ARG A 711 -8.43 -41.17 -18.96
C ARG A 711 -8.83 -39.96 -18.11
N LEU A 712 -7.88 -39.07 -17.89
CA LEU A 712 -8.05 -37.78 -17.24
C LEU A 712 -7.77 -36.68 -18.25
N ASP A 713 -8.80 -35.91 -18.60
CA ASP A 713 -8.69 -34.72 -19.45
C ASP A 713 -8.82 -33.47 -18.59
N TRP A 714 -7.81 -32.60 -18.65
CA TRP A 714 -7.75 -31.40 -17.82
C TRP A 714 -6.89 -30.32 -18.47
N GLY A 715 -7.44 -29.12 -18.61
CA GLY A 715 -6.69 -27.98 -19.14
C GLY A 715 -5.61 -27.44 -18.20
N PHE A 716 -5.61 -27.80 -16.91
CA PHE A 716 -4.96 -27.04 -15.84
C PHE A 716 -5.70 -25.73 -15.53
N LYS A 717 -5.42 -24.65 -16.26
CA LYS A 717 -6.10 -23.36 -16.14
C LYS A 717 -5.91 -22.49 -17.39
N GLU A 718 -6.99 -22.03 -18.01
CA GLU A 718 -6.94 -21.24 -19.25
C GLU A 718 -6.07 -19.99 -19.12
N SER A 719 -6.25 -19.21 -18.05
CA SER A 719 -5.46 -17.98 -17.86
C SER A 719 -3.97 -18.25 -17.65
N PHE A 720 -3.61 -19.42 -17.14
CA PHE A 720 -2.20 -19.82 -17.01
C PHE A 720 -1.61 -20.21 -18.36
N ARG A 721 -2.32 -21.02 -19.16
CA ARG A 721 -1.90 -21.36 -20.53
C ARG A 721 -1.76 -20.11 -21.40
N ALA A 722 -2.70 -19.18 -21.32
CA ALA A 722 -2.65 -17.92 -22.06
C ALA A 722 -1.47 -17.03 -21.63
N TYR A 723 -1.12 -17.04 -20.35
CA TYR A 723 0.07 -16.36 -19.85
C TYR A 723 1.36 -17.00 -20.38
N VAL A 724 1.48 -18.34 -20.29
CA VAL A 724 2.66 -19.09 -20.73
C VAL A 724 2.88 -18.90 -22.23
N SER A 725 1.86 -19.11 -23.06
CA SER A 725 1.94 -18.96 -24.52
C SER A 725 1.90 -17.51 -25.02
N GLY A 726 1.61 -16.55 -24.14
CA GLY A 726 1.51 -15.13 -24.46
C GLY A 726 2.86 -14.41 -24.55
N SER A 727 2.82 -13.15 -24.95
CA SER A 727 4.04 -12.34 -25.18
C SER A 727 4.79 -11.93 -23.90
N ILE A 728 4.26 -12.26 -22.72
CA ILE A 728 4.87 -11.96 -21.41
C ILE A 728 5.85 -13.06 -21.06
N ALA A 729 5.35 -14.30 -20.90
CA ALA A 729 6.21 -15.43 -20.60
C ALA A 729 6.98 -15.92 -21.83
N ASN A 730 6.43 -15.73 -23.05
CA ASN A 730 7.03 -16.25 -24.29
C ASN A 730 7.45 -17.72 -24.16
N GLY A 731 6.59 -18.49 -23.50
CA GLY A 731 6.82 -19.84 -23.07
C GLY A 731 6.11 -20.87 -23.94
N ASP A 732 6.28 -22.13 -23.56
CA ASP A 732 5.66 -23.29 -24.20
C ASP A 732 5.49 -24.42 -23.18
N TRP A 733 4.76 -25.47 -23.56
CA TRP A 733 4.64 -26.69 -22.77
C TRP A 733 4.96 -27.94 -23.58
N THR A 734 5.46 -28.96 -22.90
CA THR A 734 5.75 -30.27 -23.48
C THR A 734 5.10 -31.37 -22.66
N THR A 735 4.74 -32.47 -23.32
CA THR A 735 4.19 -33.66 -22.64
C THR A 735 5.11 -34.86 -22.82
N GLN A 736 5.14 -35.75 -21.83
CA GLN A 736 5.94 -36.97 -21.82
C GLN A 736 5.16 -38.15 -21.22
N GLY A 737 5.58 -39.37 -21.56
CA GLY A 737 4.93 -40.60 -21.07
C GLY A 737 3.52 -40.76 -21.64
N ASP A 738 2.57 -41.10 -20.77
CA ASP A 738 1.17 -41.29 -21.14
C ASP A 738 0.35 -39.98 -21.15
N ALA A 739 1.03 -38.83 -21.08
CA ALA A 739 0.46 -37.50 -21.23
C ALA A 739 0.55 -36.98 -22.68
N SER A 740 -0.52 -36.37 -23.17
CA SER A 740 -0.60 -35.73 -24.49
C SER A 740 -1.35 -34.39 -24.39
N TYR A 741 -1.27 -33.56 -25.43
CA TYR A 741 -1.96 -32.28 -25.49
C TYR A 741 -2.69 -32.12 -26.83
N GLU A 742 -3.99 -31.81 -26.74
CA GLU A 742 -4.82 -31.38 -27.86
C GLU A 742 -5.62 -30.17 -27.39
N THR A 743 -5.46 -29.02 -28.05
CA THR A 743 -6.04 -27.77 -27.57
C THR A 743 -7.55 -27.89 -27.32
N PRO A 744 -8.03 -27.56 -26.10
CA PRO A 744 -7.31 -26.87 -25.01
C PRO A 744 -6.76 -27.78 -23.89
N GLU A 745 -6.89 -29.09 -23.98
CA GLU A 745 -6.76 -30.02 -22.85
C GLU A 745 -5.45 -30.83 -22.88
N PHE A 746 -4.92 -31.09 -21.68
CA PHE A 746 -3.95 -32.16 -21.45
C PHE A 746 -4.70 -33.44 -21.14
N THR A 747 -4.21 -34.55 -21.68
CA THR A 747 -4.79 -35.87 -21.47
C THR A 747 -3.75 -36.78 -20.86
N TRP A 748 -4.05 -37.36 -19.70
CA TRP A 748 -3.36 -38.53 -19.16
C TRP A 748 -4.18 -39.79 -19.45
N SER A 749 -3.53 -40.80 -20.01
CA SER A 749 -4.19 -42.03 -20.48
C SER A 749 -3.66 -43.27 -19.76
N LYS A 750 -4.35 -44.40 -19.95
CA LYS A 750 -3.99 -45.72 -19.36
C LYS A 750 -3.94 -45.69 -17.84
N GLY A 751 -4.82 -44.90 -17.22
CA GLY A 751 -4.97 -44.97 -15.79
C GLY A 751 -5.60 -46.30 -15.37
N GLU A 752 -5.20 -46.77 -14.19
CA GLU A 752 -5.67 -48.01 -13.60
C GLU A 752 -6.05 -47.77 -12.15
N GLY A 753 -6.91 -48.62 -11.60
CA GLY A 753 -7.34 -48.42 -10.23
C GLY A 753 -8.42 -49.39 -9.76
N VAL A 754 -9.11 -49.00 -8.70
CA VAL A 754 -10.12 -49.84 -8.05
C VAL A 754 -11.26 -48.99 -7.49
N LEU A 755 -12.48 -49.54 -7.48
CA LEU A 755 -13.67 -48.89 -6.97
C LEU A 755 -14.51 -49.86 -6.14
N ASP A 756 -14.76 -49.53 -4.89
CA ASP A 756 -15.75 -50.22 -4.06
C ASP A 756 -17.16 -49.95 -4.61
N GLU A 757 -17.89 -51.01 -4.94
CA GLU A 757 -19.23 -50.91 -5.54
C GLU A 757 -20.28 -50.31 -4.58
N THR A 758 -20.07 -50.50 -3.28
CA THR A 758 -21.03 -50.14 -2.23
C THR A 758 -20.81 -48.70 -1.78
N THR A 759 -19.57 -48.39 -1.39
CA THR A 759 -19.23 -47.06 -0.86
C THR A 759 -18.96 -46.06 -1.96
N ARG A 760 -18.62 -46.53 -3.17
CA ARG A 760 -18.09 -45.74 -4.28
C ARG A 760 -16.78 -45.03 -3.93
N ALA A 761 -16.10 -45.47 -2.88
CA ALA A 761 -14.72 -45.10 -2.63
C ALA A 761 -13.84 -45.80 -3.67
N GLY A 762 -12.83 -45.10 -4.20
CA GLY A 762 -11.97 -45.66 -5.22
C GLY A 762 -10.75 -44.83 -5.48
N GLU A 763 -9.87 -45.36 -6.32
CA GLU A 763 -8.61 -44.73 -6.70
C GLU A 763 -8.33 -44.99 -8.16
N LEU A 764 -7.77 -44.00 -8.85
CA LEU A 764 -7.28 -44.09 -10.22
C LEU A 764 -5.92 -43.40 -10.29
N GLU A 765 -4.90 -44.13 -10.71
CA GLU A 765 -3.54 -43.61 -10.89
C GLU A 765 -3.21 -43.49 -12.36
N PHE A 766 -2.50 -42.42 -12.73
CA PHE A 766 -2.09 -42.15 -14.10
C PHE A 766 -0.58 -41.90 -14.17
N GLY A 767 0.07 -42.44 -15.20
CA GLY A 767 1.43 -42.04 -15.56
C GLY A 767 1.46 -40.83 -16.49
N GLY A 768 2.62 -40.19 -16.61
CA GLY A 768 2.87 -39.12 -17.60
C GLY A 768 3.11 -37.75 -16.98
N THR A 769 3.56 -36.82 -17.83
CA THR A 769 4.11 -35.54 -17.36
C THR A 769 3.79 -34.41 -18.32
N VAL A 770 3.50 -33.23 -17.76
CA VAL A 770 3.39 -31.94 -18.46
C VAL A 770 4.42 -30.98 -17.88
N VAL A 771 5.24 -30.38 -18.72
CA VAL A 771 6.25 -29.38 -18.33
C VAL A 771 5.91 -28.05 -18.98
N PHE A 772 5.69 -27.01 -18.17
CA PHE A 772 5.52 -25.63 -18.59
C PHE A 772 6.84 -24.88 -18.47
N THR A 773 7.22 -24.15 -19.52
CA THR A 773 8.43 -23.33 -19.57
C THR A 773 8.12 -21.90 -20.03
N GLY A 774 8.89 -20.91 -19.60
CA GLY A 774 8.74 -19.50 -20.00
C GLY A 774 9.80 -18.60 -19.39
N HIS A 775 9.81 -17.31 -19.75
CA HIS A 775 10.79 -16.31 -19.30
C HIS A 775 12.24 -16.76 -19.53
N ASP A 776 12.53 -17.27 -20.73
CA ASP A 776 13.86 -17.82 -21.10
C ASP A 776 14.36 -18.91 -20.13
N GLY A 777 13.44 -19.70 -19.55
CA GLY A 777 13.73 -20.82 -18.65
C GLY A 777 13.63 -20.50 -17.16
N ALA A 778 13.30 -19.25 -16.79
CA ALA A 778 13.04 -18.87 -15.40
C ALA A 778 11.72 -19.47 -14.87
N LEU A 779 10.71 -19.61 -15.73
CA LEU A 779 9.54 -20.43 -15.43
C LEU A 779 9.84 -21.85 -15.93
N ASP A 780 9.83 -22.81 -15.01
CA ASP A 780 10.01 -24.24 -15.28
C ASP A 780 9.21 -25.02 -14.21
N THR A 781 7.99 -25.41 -14.58
CA THR A 781 7.02 -26.06 -13.70
C THR A 781 6.58 -27.39 -14.31
N THR A 782 6.64 -28.47 -13.52
CA THR A 782 6.25 -29.81 -13.95
C THR A 782 5.08 -30.34 -13.14
N ILE A 783 4.08 -30.89 -13.82
CA ILE A 783 2.96 -31.64 -13.28
C ILE A 783 3.09 -33.09 -13.77
N ALA A 784 3.25 -34.04 -12.86
CA ALA A 784 3.43 -35.45 -13.20
C ALA A 784 2.50 -36.36 -12.37
N ASN A 785 2.29 -37.56 -12.88
CA ASN A 785 1.65 -38.69 -12.20
C ASN A 785 0.35 -38.33 -11.45
N PRO A 786 -0.69 -37.82 -12.14
CA PRO A 786 -1.93 -37.50 -11.47
C PRO A 786 -2.59 -38.75 -10.87
N ALA A 787 -3.26 -38.59 -9.73
CA ALA A 787 -4.07 -39.63 -9.10
C ALA A 787 -5.40 -39.04 -8.63
N VAL A 788 -6.50 -39.74 -8.88
CA VAL A 788 -7.86 -39.35 -8.45
C VAL A 788 -8.32 -40.31 -7.38
N THR A 789 -8.44 -39.82 -6.14
CA THR A 789 -8.99 -40.58 -5.01
C THR A 789 -10.44 -40.16 -4.79
N MET A 790 -11.37 -41.07 -5.04
CA MET A 790 -12.80 -40.92 -4.81
C MET A 790 -13.10 -41.33 -3.36
N THR A 791 -13.65 -40.43 -2.56
CA THR A 791 -14.07 -40.78 -1.19
C THR A 791 -15.47 -41.38 -1.17
N ASP A 792 -16.32 -40.93 -2.09
CA ASP A 792 -17.69 -41.39 -2.30
C ASP A 792 -18.15 -41.05 -3.73
N ALA A 793 -19.42 -41.28 -4.03
CA ALA A 793 -20.01 -41.03 -5.34
C ALA A 793 -20.01 -39.56 -5.81
N LYS A 794 -19.72 -38.59 -4.93
CA LYS A 794 -19.84 -37.15 -5.21
C LYS A 794 -18.54 -36.38 -5.03
N SER A 795 -17.57 -36.94 -4.31
CA SER A 795 -16.37 -36.20 -3.91
C SER A 795 -15.10 -36.96 -4.24
N ALA A 796 -14.13 -36.26 -4.83
CA ALA A 796 -12.80 -36.79 -5.06
C ALA A 796 -11.71 -35.72 -4.88
N THR A 797 -10.47 -36.16 -4.73
CA THR A 797 -9.28 -35.30 -4.73
C THR A 797 -8.36 -35.70 -5.88
N LEU A 798 -7.92 -34.72 -6.67
CA LEU A 798 -6.88 -34.87 -7.67
C LEU A 798 -5.53 -34.53 -7.04
N SER A 799 -4.64 -35.53 -6.95
CA SER A 799 -3.26 -35.36 -6.50
C SER A 799 -2.29 -35.37 -7.68
N VAL A 800 -1.17 -34.65 -7.59
CA VAL A 800 -0.10 -34.65 -8.61
C VAL A 800 1.28 -34.60 -7.97
N ASP A 801 2.28 -35.15 -8.65
CA ASP A 801 3.67 -34.83 -8.38
C ASP A 801 3.99 -33.45 -8.99
N TYR A 802 4.36 -32.50 -8.13
CA TYR A 802 4.65 -31.13 -8.54
C TYR A 802 6.15 -30.85 -8.45
N THR A 803 6.74 -30.28 -9.50
CA THR A 803 8.10 -29.72 -9.45
C THR A 803 8.11 -28.26 -9.86
N GLY A 804 8.70 -27.39 -9.06
CA GLY A 804 8.83 -25.96 -9.35
C GLY A 804 9.87 -25.28 -8.47
N GLY A 805 10.32 -24.10 -8.90
CA GLY A 805 11.30 -23.26 -8.20
C GLY A 805 10.68 -21.94 -7.74
N THR A 806 11.38 -21.19 -6.90
CA THR A 806 10.89 -19.88 -6.45
C THR A 806 11.17 -18.80 -7.49
N MET A 807 10.26 -17.83 -7.61
CA MET A 807 10.44 -16.69 -8.52
C MET A 807 11.71 -15.90 -8.17
N ASP A 808 12.04 -15.79 -6.87
CA ASP A 808 13.25 -15.13 -6.39
C ASP A 808 14.54 -15.85 -6.82
N ALA A 809 14.56 -17.18 -6.77
CA ALA A 809 15.71 -17.96 -7.24
C ALA A 809 15.86 -17.84 -8.76
N ALA A 810 14.76 -17.91 -9.51
CA ALA A 810 14.75 -17.76 -10.95
C ALA A 810 15.25 -16.37 -11.40
N MET A 811 14.78 -15.29 -10.74
CA MET A 811 15.25 -13.92 -10.99
C MET A 811 16.73 -13.72 -10.62
N ALA A 812 17.25 -14.52 -9.69
CA ALA A 812 18.66 -14.53 -9.33
C ALA A 812 19.52 -15.47 -10.20
N GLY A 813 18.94 -16.12 -11.22
CA GLY A 813 19.62 -17.09 -12.09
C GLY A 813 20.04 -18.38 -11.37
N LYS A 814 19.33 -18.77 -10.30
CA LYS A 814 19.58 -19.97 -9.50
C LYS A 814 18.46 -21.00 -9.72
N ASP A 815 18.84 -22.27 -9.75
CA ASP A 815 17.90 -23.39 -9.74
C ASP A 815 17.72 -23.89 -8.32
N ASP A 816 16.51 -23.71 -7.77
CA ASP A 816 16.11 -24.22 -6.46
C ASP A 816 14.92 -25.18 -6.54
N ARG A 817 14.65 -25.72 -7.74
CA ARG A 817 13.47 -26.56 -7.98
C ARG A 817 13.44 -27.77 -7.05
N ARG A 818 12.24 -28.08 -6.54
CA ARG A 818 11.99 -29.26 -5.71
C ARG A 818 10.76 -30.00 -6.19
N THR A 819 10.83 -31.33 -6.13
CA THR A 819 9.70 -32.21 -6.37
C THR A 819 8.98 -32.50 -5.06
N ILE A 820 7.67 -32.31 -5.05
CA ILE A 820 6.77 -32.68 -3.97
C ILE A 820 5.83 -33.73 -4.54
N ALA A 821 5.90 -34.95 -4.00
CA ALA A 821 5.10 -36.07 -4.48
C ALA A 821 3.67 -36.03 -3.94
N ALA A 822 2.71 -36.49 -4.75
CA ALA A 822 1.30 -36.66 -4.39
C ALA A 822 0.67 -35.44 -3.66
N VAL A 823 0.93 -34.23 -4.15
CA VAL A 823 0.28 -33.01 -3.64
C VAL A 823 -1.21 -33.12 -3.93
N PRO A 824 -2.12 -33.09 -2.93
CA PRO A 824 -3.55 -33.08 -3.17
C PRO A 824 -3.91 -31.72 -3.77
N PHE A 825 -3.87 -31.61 -5.08
CA PHE A 825 -3.78 -30.35 -5.81
C PHE A 825 -5.15 -29.68 -5.97
N ALA A 826 -6.18 -30.46 -6.27
CA ALA A 826 -7.54 -29.94 -6.45
C ALA A 826 -8.61 -30.85 -5.83
N ASP A 827 -9.64 -30.22 -5.25
CA ASP A 827 -10.89 -30.89 -4.88
C ASP A 827 -11.81 -30.96 -6.10
N LEU A 828 -12.42 -32.13 -6.30
CA LEU A 828 -13.29 -32.46 -7.43
C LEU A 828 -14.73 -32.71 -6.94
N ASP A 829 -15.69 -31.93 -7.45
CA ASP A 829 -17.12 -32.14 -7.21
C ASP A 829 -17.70 -33.05 -8.30
N LEU A 830 -17.59 -34.36 -8.11
CA LEU A 830 -18.14 -35.36 -9.02
C LEU A 830 -19.67 -35.26 -9.11
N GLY A 831 -20.33 -34.80 -8.04
CA GLY A 831 -21.78 -34.63 -7.99
C GLY A 831 -22.31 -33.52 -8.91
N ALA A 832 -21.48 -32.54 -9.24
CA ALA A 832 -21.77 -31.50 -10.23
C ALA A 832 -21.40 -31.88 -11.67
N GLY A 833 -20.65 -32.97 -11.86
CA GLY A 833 -20.26 -33.49 -13.17
C GLY A 833 -21.42 -34.18 -13.90
N ALA A 834 -21.39 -34.15 -15.23
CA ALA A 834 -22.36 -34.86 -16.06
C ALA A 834 -21.88 -36.30 -16.31
N VAL A 835 -22.59 -37.26 -15.73
CA VAL A 835 -22.30 -38.70 -15.84
C VAL A 835 -22.94 -39.30 -17.09
N SER A 836 -22.17 -40.08 -17.84
CA SER A 836 -22.61 -40.91 -18.96
C SER A 836 -22.04 -42.32 -18.81
N GLU A 837 -22.89 -43.34 -18.98
CA GLU A 837 -22.49 -44.74 -18.92
C GLU A 837 -22.78 -45.39 -20.28
N ASN A 838 -21.77 -46.06 -20.84
CA ASN A 838 -21.89 -46.80 -22.09
C ASN A 838 -21.23 -48.18 -21.95
N GLY A 839 -22.06 -49.18 -21.64
CA GLY A 839 -21.56 -50.52 -21.33
C GLY A 839 -20.76 -50.51 -20.02
N GLN A 840 -19.46 -50.80 -20.11
CA GLN A 840 -18.56 -50.81 -18.96
C GLN A 840 -17.83 -49.48 -18.75
N THR A 841 -17.94 -48.56 -19.71
CA THR A 841 -17.25 -47.27 -19.66
C THR A 841 -18.14 -46.24 -18.98
N VAL A 842 -17.59 -45.59 -17.96
CA VAL A 842 -18.18 -44.45 -17.26
C VAL A 842 -17.39 -43.21 -17.63
N THR A 843 -18.08 -42.14 -18.00
CA THR A 843 -17.51 -40.81 -18.22
C THR A 843 -18.22 -39.80 -17.33
N ILE A 844 -17.46 -39.01 -16.57
CA ILE A 844 -17.93 -37.89 -15.79
C ILE A 844 -17.27 -36.64 -16.37
N SER A 845 -18.06 -35.80 -17.03
CA SER A 845 -17.58 -34.62 -17.75
C SER A 845 -17.88 -33.32 -17.01
N GLY A 846 -17.00 -32.33 -17.16
CA GLY A 846 -17.20 -30.99 -16.59
C GLY A 846 -17.18 -30.95 -15.06
N ILE A 847 -16.42 -31.83 -14.42
CA ILE A 847 -16.23 -31.88 -12.97
C ILE A 847 -15.59 -30.56 -12.52
N PRO A 848 -16.25 -29.75 -11.68
CA PRO A 848 -15.62 -28.55 -11.12
C PRO A 848 -14.39 -28.93 -10.30
N ALA A 849 -13.27 -28.30 -10.62
CA ALA A 849 -12.01 -28.47 -9.90
C ALA A 849 -11.64 -27.18 -9.16
N THR A 850 -11.38 -27.30 -7.86
CA THR A 850 -11.04 -26.17 -7.00
C THR A 850 -9.68 -26.39 -6.37
N LEU A 851 -8.78 -25.40 -6.49
CA LEU A 851 -7.43 -25.51 -5.93
C LEU A 851 -7.47 -25.66 -4.41
N THR A 852 -6.85 -26.70 -3.86
CA THR A 852 -6.78 -26.91 -2.41
C THR A 852 -5.75 -25.98 -1.76
N SER A 853 -5.67 -26.00 -0.43
CA SER A 853 -4.60 -25.31 0.30
C SER A 853 -3.21 -25.86 -0.03
N ALA A 854 -3.07 -27.18 -0.17
CA ALA A 854 -1.81 -27.83 -0.52
C ALA A 854 -1.42 -27.53 -1.98
N GLY A 855 -2.39 -27.53 -2.90
CA GLY A 855 -2.18 -27.14 -4.30
C GLY A 855 -1.72 -25.69 -4.44
N SER A 856 -2.36 -24.76 -3.73
CA SER A 856 -1.96 -23.34 -3.68
C SER A 856 -0.57 -23.14 -3.06
N ALA A 857 -0.22 -23.91 -2.02
CA ALA A 857 1.11 -23.85 -1.43
C ALA A 857 2.21 -24.35 -2.40
N ALA A 858 1.93 -25.38 -3.19
CA ALA A 858 2.84 -25.86 -4.22
C ALA A 858 2.93 -24.88 -5.41
N PHE A 859 1.81 -24.27 -5.79
CA PHE A 859 1.69 -23.36 -6.93
C PHE A 859 1.08 -22.01 -6.52
N PRO A 860 1.90 -21.08 -5.97
CA PRO A 860 1.43 -19.88 -5.27
C PRO A 860 0.92 -18.77 -6.19
N ASN A 861 0.78 -19.02 -7.49
CA ASN A 861 0.24 -18.06 -8.46
C ASN A 861 -1.27 -17.86 -8.32
N TYR A 862 -1.96 -18.77 -7.62
CA TYR A 862 -3.39 -18.73 -7.38
C TYR A 862 -3.71 -19.09 -5.92
N GLU A 863 -4.71 -18.42 -5.37
CA GLU A 863 -5.15 -18.60 -3.98
C GLU A 863 -5.91 -19.92 -3.78
N THR A 864 -5.96 -20.41 -2.53
CA THR A 864 -6.83 -21.53 -2.14
C THR A 864 -8.28 -21.23 -2.50
N GLY A 865 -9.00 -22.20 -3.06
CA GLY A 865 -10.37 -22.02 -3.51
C GLY A 865 -10.48 -21.44 -4.93
N ALA A 866 -9.37 -21.13 -5.61
CA ALA A 866 -9.41 -20.69 -6.99
C ALA A 866 -9.96 -21.79 -7.91
N ALA A 867 -10.92 -21.43 -8.77
CA ALA A 867 -11.43 -22.34 -9.78
C ALA A 867 -10.33 -22.64 -10.82
N LEU A 868 -10.11 -23.93 -11.08
CA LEU A 868 -9.28 -24.45 -12.14
C LEU A 868 -10.17 -24.79 -13.35
N ASP A 869 -9.54 -25.19 -14.46
CA ASP A 869 -10.34 -25.71 -15.57
C ASP A 869 -11.06 -27.00 -15.13
N PRO A 870 -12.32 -27.22 -15.54
CA PRO A 870 -13.05 -28.44 -15.21
C PRO A 870 -12.33 -29.70 -15.71
N VAL A 871 -12.55 -30.81 -15.01
CA VAL A 871 -11.96 -32.12 -15.32
C VAL A 871 -12.98 -33.01 -16.00
N THR A 872 -12.53 -33.82 -16.96
CA THR A 872 -13.30 -34.97 -17.46
C THR A 872 -12.56 -36.26 -17.10
N LEU A 873 -13.26 -37.17 -16.45
CA LEU A 873 -12.74 -38.47 -16.04
C LEU A 873 -13.50 -39.58 -16.77
N THR A 874 -12.78 -40.49 -17.42
CA THR A 874 -13.35 -41.68 -18.06
C THR A 874 -12.63 -42.92 -17.56
N TYR A 875 -13.34 -44.02 -17.33
CA TYR A 875 -12.75 -45.31 -16.95
C TYR A 875 -13.66 -46.47 -17.31
N THR A 876 -13.08 -47.66 -17.46
CA THR A 876 -13.79 -48.92 -17.71
C THR A 876 -13.84 -49.77 -16.46
N VAL A 877 -15.04 -50.16 -16.04
CA VAL A 877 -15.28 -51.02 -14.88
C VAL A 877 -15.24 -52.50 -15.32
N ALA A 878 -14.57 -53.36 -14.55
CA ALA A 878 -14.50 -54.79 -14.82
C ALA A 878 -15.89 -55.46 -15.03
N LYS A 879 -15.94 -56.49 -15.88
CA LYS A 879 -17.19 -57.03 -16.44
C LYS A 879 -18.05 -57.76 -15.41
N ASP A 880 -17.40 -58.38 -14.44
CA ASP A 880 -17.96 -59.04 -13.28
C ASP A 880 -18.56 -58.07 -12.25
N CYS A 881 -18.23 -56.78 -12.37
CA CYS A 881 -18.73 -55.71 -11.51
C CYS A 881 -19.88 -54.88 -12.13
N ALA A 882 -20.03 -54.91 -13.46
CA ALA A 882 -21.03 -54.10 -14.16
C ALA A 882 -22.50 -54.51 -13.88
N THR A 883 -22.75 -55.56 -13.07
CA THR A 883 -24.08 -56.17 -12.87
C THR A 883 -24.85 -55.76 -11.60
N VAL A 884 -24.28 -54.97 -10.68
CA VAL A 884 -24.95 -54.66 -9.38
C VAL A 884 -25.55 -53.23 -9.31
N ALA A 885 -25.39 -52.39 -10.33
CA ALA A 885 -25.82 -50.98 -10.34
C ALA A 885 -27.34 -50.74 -10.51
N ALA A 886 -28.21 -51.70 -10.19
CA ALA A 886 -29.66 -51.57 -10.35
C ALA A 886 -30.49 -52.09 -9.16
N GLN A 887 -30.38 -51.48 -7.97
CA GLN A 887 -31.54 -51.37 -7.06
C GLN A 887 -31.34 -50.33 -5.93
N PRO A 888 -32.23 -49.33 -5.79
CA PRO A 888 -32.39 -48.60 -4.53
C PRO A 888 -33.23 -49.44 -3.55
N ALA A 889 -32.74 -49.65 -2.33
CA ALA A 889 -33.50 -50.29 -1.26
C ALA A 889 -34.63 -49.37 -0.77
N ALA A 890 -35.86 -49.90 -0.76
CA ALA A 890 -37.05 -49.28 -0.19
C ALA A 890 -37.24 -49.66 1.30
N GLY A 891 -37.82 -48.74 2.08
CA GLY A 891 -38.34 -48.95 3.44
C GLY A 891 -38.58 -47.59 4.14
N THR A 892 -39.68 -46.86 3.86
CA THR A 892 -41.01 -46.83 4.57
C THR A 892 -40.93 -46.37 6.02
N ASP A 893 -41.72 -45.47 6.60
CA ASP A 893 -42.89 -44.64 6.25
C ASP A 893 -43.02 -43.61 7.40
N ASP A 894 -43.50 -42.38 7.17
CA ASP A 894 -44.76 -41.94 7.78
C ASP A 894 -45.32 -40.65 7.14
N ALA A 895 -46.65 -40.60 7.12
CA ALA A 895 -47.48 -39.83 6.21
C ALA A 895 -47.87 -38.42 6.72
N ALA A 896 -48.06 -37.48 5.78
CA ALA A 896 -49.24 -36.63 5.75
C ALA A 896 -49.47 -36.04 4.34
N ALA A 897 -50.63 -36.38 3.77
CA ALA A 897 -51.22 -35.91 2.53
C ALA A 897 -51.45 -34.38 2.51
N VAL A 898 -51.68 -33.68 1.39
CA VAL A 898 -52.85 -33.77 0.51
C VAL A 898 -52.54 -33.11 -0.85
N ALA A 899 -52.96 -33.78 -1.92
CA ALA A 899 -52.98 -33.28 -3.29
C ALA A 899 -54.15 -32.33 -3.56
N ILE A 900 -53.91 -31.29 -4.38
CA ILE A 900 -54.92 -30.66 -5.23
C ILE A 900 -54.26 -30.31 -6.58
N ALA A 901 -54.64 -31.02 -7.64
CA ALA A 901 -54.48 -30.57 -9.04
C ALA A 901 -55.72 -29.72 -9.41
N PRO A 902 -55.82 -28.99 -10.55
CA PRO A 902 -54.91 -28.88 -11.71
C PRO A 902 -54.76 -27.42 -12.24
N LEU A 903 -53.98 -27.24 -13.31
CA LEU A 903 -54.33 -26.57 -14.59
C LEU A 903 -53.07 -26.07 -15.30
N ALA A 904 -52.79 -26.65 -16.47
CA ALA A 904 -51.88 -26.07 -17.43
C ALA A 904 -52.49 -24.81 -18.05
N PRO A 905 -51.70 -23.76 -18.30
CA PRO A 905 -51.94 -22.87 -19.41
C PRO A 905 -51.06 -23.31 -20.59
N THR A 906 -51.72 -23.70 -21.67
CA THR A 906 -51.17 -23.62 -23.02
C THR A 906 -50.83 -22.16 -23.32
N ALA A 907 -49.58 -21.88 -23.68
CA ALA A 907 -49.20 -20.61 -24.31
C ALA A 907 -48.07 -20.86 -25.31
N SER A 908 -48.24 -20.29 -26.50
CA SER A 908 -47.71 -20.73 -27.78
C SER A 908 -46.26 -20.33 -28.06
N ARG A 909 -45.59 -21.15 -28.88
CA ARG A 909 -44.29 -20.88 -29.54
C ARG A 909 -44.44 -19.88 -30.69
N ASP A 910 -45.06 -18.72 -30.45
CA ASP A 910 -45.22 -17.69 -31.50
C ASP A 910 -44.18 -16.58 -31.45
N TRP A 911 -43.29 -16.54 -30.45
CA TRP A 911 -42.28 -15.47 -30.33
C TRP A 911 -40.97 -15.76 -31.09
N LEU A 912 -40.66 -17.04 -31.37
CA LEU A 912 -39.44 -17.42 -32.09
C LEU A 912 -39.51 -17.10 -33.60
N VAL A 913 -40.71 -16.97 -34.17
CA VAL A 913 -40.91 -16.56 -35.57
C VAL A 913 -40.68 -15.05 -35.76
N TRP A 914 -40.92 -14.23 -34.73
CA TRP A 914 -40.72 -12.78 -34.79
C TRP A 914 -39.25 -12.35 -34.65
N ILE A 915 -38.42 -13.13 -33.94
CA ILE A 915 -36.97 -12.86 -33.84
C ILE A 915 -36.26 -13.23 -35.15
N GLY A 916 -36.64 -14.34 -35.78
CA GLY A 916 -36.13 -14.71 -37.11
C GLY A 916 -36.52 -13.70 -38.20
N ALA A 917 -37.77 -13.22 -38.18
CA ALA A 917 -38.28 -12.28 -39.18
C ALA A 917 -37.70 -10.85 -39.04
N THR A 918 -37.40 -10.40 -37.82
CA THR A 918 -36.80 -9.08 -37.58
C THR A 918 -35.32 -9.03 -37.96
N VAL A 919 -34.57 -10.12 -37.76
CA VAL A 919 -33.17 -10.23 -38.21
C VAL A 919 -33.08 -10.32 -39.73
N LEU A 920 -33.99 -11.05 -40.39
CA LEU A 920 -34.05 -11.11 -41.86
C LEU A 920 -34.50 -9.78 -42.50
N LEU A 921 -35.41 -9.04 -41.88
CA LEU A 921 -35.81 -7.70 -42.36
C LEU A 921 -34.71 -6.64 -42.17
N MET A 922 -33.92 -6.72 -41.09
CA MET A 922 -32.75 -5.86 -40.90
C MET A 922 -31.64 -6.16 -41.92
N LEU A 923 -31.36 -7.43 -42.21
CA LEU A 923 -30.38 -7.81 -43.23
C LEU A 923 -30.83 -7.45 -44.65
N ALA A 924 -32.13 -7.55 -44.96
CA ALA A 924 -32.69 -7.10 -46.22
C ALA A 924 -32.66 -5.56 -46.36
N ALA A 925 -32.86 -4.81 -45.28
CA ALA A 925 -32.73 -3.35 -45.27
C ALA A 925 -31.28 -2.89 -45.49
N ILE A 926 -30.30 -3.58 -44.90
CA ILE A 926 -28.88 -3.30 -45.09
C ILE A 926 -28.44 -3.63 -46.53
N ALA A 927 -28.86 -4.78 -47.08
CA ALA A 927 -28.58 -5.15 -48.47
C ALA A 927 -29.25 -4.19 -49.47
N GLY A 928 -30.48 -3.73 -49.20
CA GLY A 928 -31.17 -2.73 -50.01
C GLY A 928 -30.48 -1.37 -50.01
N THR A 929 -29.96 -0.93 -48.85
CA THR A 929 -29.25 0.35 -48.72
C THR A 929 -27.91 0.33 -49.47
N VAL A 930 -27.19 -0.79 -49.42
CA VAL A 930 -25.93 -0.98 -50.16
C VAL A 930 -26.19 -1.05 -51.67
N LEU A 931 -27.30 -1.66 -52.14
CA LEU A 931 -27.63 -1.74 -53.57
C LEU A 931 -28.12 -0.39 -54.14
N VAL A 932 -28.77 0.44 -53.33
CA VAL A 932 -29.20 1.81 -53.70
C VAL A 932 -28.03 2.78 -53.71
N MET A 933 -27.04 2.61 -52.82
CA MET A 933 -25.79 3.40 -52.85
C MET A 933 -24.86 2.99 -54.00
N ARG A 934 -24.85 1.70 -54.41
CA ARG A 934 -24.08 1.23 -55.58
C ARG A 934 -24.67 1.61 -56.94
N ARG A 935 -25.93 2.07 -56.99
CA ARG A 935 -26.60 2.54 -58.21
C ARG A 935 -26.56 4.06 -58.41
N ARG A 936 -25.91 4.80 -57.51
CA ARG A 936 -25.74 6.27 -57.63
C ARG A 936 -24.28 6.66 -57.56
N THR A 937 -23.54 6.30 -58.59
CA THR A 937 -22.34 7.05 -58.99
C THR A 937 -22.15 6.86 -60.49
N PRO A 938 -22.43 7.90 -61.31
CA PRO A 938 -22.17 7.88 -62.74
C PRO A 938 -20.66 7.94 -62.97
N GLY A 939 -20.16 7.13 -63.91
CA GLY A 939 -18.82 7.32 -64.43
C GLY A 939 -18.72 8.53 -65.36
N VAL A 940 -17.47 8.72 -65.80
CA VAL A 940 -17.02 9.29 -67.08
C VAL A 940 -16.33 10.67 -66.99
N ASP A 941 -15.05 10.61 -67.39
CA ASP A 941 -14.18 11.58 -68.08
C ASP A 941 -13.71 12.88 -67.41
N ALA A 942 -12.42 12.89 -67.03
CA ALA A 942 -11.35 13.72 -67.64
C ALA A 942 -9.97 13.28 -67.10
#